data_AF-A0A0W0SLN2-F1
#
_entry.id   AF-A0A0W0SLN2-F1
#
_cell.length_a   1.000
_cell.length_b   1.000
_cell.length_c   1.000
_cell.angle_alpha   90.00
_cell.angle_beta   90.00
_cell.angle_gamma   90.00
#
_symmetry.space_group_name_H-M   'P 1'
#
loop_
_entity.id
_entity.type
_entity.pdbx_description
1 polymer ?
#
loop_
_entity_poly.entity_id
_entity_poly.type
_entity_poly.pdbx_seq_one_letter_code
_entity_poly.pdbx_strand_id
1 'polypeptide(L)'
;MSKPIIKHKVVFGDSLSDRGLLGLEELLAFGGGLTGESPRWRFANGFGWVDLVAAFGMADFTINEVKAQRKELLARLDELRENEQNRDQIIQIKKIRKNVAQLDDNDLQELFNKFRQAFNLDNPRAILYHGERYLRTYAIGGATAAQWELNFDELVDEPSEDISRLLLANLKQQRKQLFEDDHHYRVTREEKKETLVVDLSGANDLITVNDRPTTEIADKAIKAKIENIEKLIEKGYRNFVLFNLPDFSLTPRFQNSSEEERNNAHVVTEYFNEKLSRKVEELKTRYDEDCFFDVFDANAIFIDAYQHPEKYGFDPELKKEYFTESEVLEEAKDNPDYQTKKITPDTGFTSLNLYFMTPLPEQTVEYKNSYIFCNEGEDKQLYFIDSKGKSEQVTINDFKYLESELQKIENNSVTQDRVRLTTQQIKQLITDNGGHIPPLKGYYHFWNAVHPSAYMQALLGKKFADKYDQIFDYRSPATKIDSSDPEKYQQFLEYKKILNHLSDRPISDEKAWEMFEQYRQDEVKIWQAPHRHHKTAPIPKPVLKYLEAIQEHANELANQFFNKEIGKEKAKVLNDFLHEVNEIAKTDSHVVEKLKAIKARLNNFNKEEIETINTHQNPNLDKFFKEDTWTTASYTLLNNLNKTIDVWLQKPEYKGSYSVETDISKQDELAEIIQKIDEHFQELARSSNRIAKNKSVILNEISSALKANLHEPQAILMIINNINPKDLQSLRVKQNATWDALMGKKSTTIENLLQKLKVVATEALVLIEENPGEKELNTSFRPG
;
A
#
# COMPACT_ATOMS: atom_id res chain seq x y z
N MET A 1 -10.79 -25.47 -27.39
CA MET A 1 -10.13 -24.15 -27.54
C MET A 1 -9.15 -23.98 -26.39
N SER A 2 -8.03 -23.29 -26.58
CA SER A 2 -7.14 -22.93 -25.46
C SER A 2 -7.88 -22.00 -24.49
N LYS A 3 -7.64 -22.14 -23.18
CA LYS A 3 -8.19 -21.23 -22.17
C LYS A 3 -7.78 -19.78 -22.48
N PRO A 4 -8.66 -18.77 -22.33
CA PRO A 4 -8.26 -17.37 -22.46
C PRO A 4 -7.20 -17.02 -21.40
N ILE A 5 -6.18 -16.28 -21.82
CA ILE A 5 -5.09 -15.85 -20.93
C ILE A 5 -5.54 -14.61 -20.18
N ILE A 6 -5.38 -14.62 -18.85
CA ILE A 6 -5.68 -13.46 -18.00
C ILE A 6 -4.44 -13.08 -17.20
N LYS A 7 -3.98 -11.84 -17.36
CA LYS A 7 -2.88 -11.25 -16.60
C LYS A 7 -3.32 -10.14 -15.67
N HIS A 8 -4.41 -9.47 -16.00
CA HIS A 8 -4.91 -8.30 -15.28
C HIS A 8 -6.37 -8.48 -14.90
N LYS A 9 -6.78 -7.81 -13.82
CA LYS A 9 -8.18 -7.74 -13.38
C LYS A 9 -8.60 -6.28 -13.25
N VAL A 10 -9.82 -5.97 -13.68
CA VAL A 10 -10.48 -4.69 -13.44
C VAL A 10 -11.80 -4.95 -12.74
N VAL A 11 -12.03 -4.29 -11.61
CA VAL A 11 -13.25 -4.45 -10.82
C VAL A 11 -14.06 -3.16 -10.83
N PHE A 12 -15.32 -3.29 -11.24
CA PHE A 12 -16.38 -2.31 -11.08
C PHE A 12 -17.32 -2.78 -9.97
N GLY A 13 -17.92 -1.83 -9.25
CA GLY A 13 -18.90 -2.20 -8.25
C GLY A 13 -19.21 -1.16 -7.20
N ASP A 14 -19.81 -1.64 -6.13
CA ASP A 14 -20.23 -0.85 -4.97
C ASP A 14 -19.46 -1.24 -3.70
N SER A 15 -20.09 -1.09 -2.52
CA SER A 15 -19.51 -1.37 -1.21
C SER A 15 -19.00 -2.81 -1.07
N LEU A 16 -19.60 -3.79 -1.74
CA LEU A 16 -19.13 -5.18 -1.68
C LEU A 16 -17.78 -5.39 -2.35
N SER A 17 -17.39 -4.50 -3.27
CA SER A 17 -16.13 -4.56 -4.01
C SER A 17 -15.17 -3.43 -3.67
N ASP A 18 -15.60 -2.49 -2.81
CA ASP A 18 -14.79 -1.37 -2.35
C ASP A 18 -13.68 -1.85 -1.40
N ARG A 19 -12.44 -1.47 -1.73
CA ARG A 19 -11.24 -1.80 -0.97
C ARG A 19 -10.83 -0.69 0.01
N GLY A 20 -11.72 0.27 0.26
CA GLY A 20 -11.51 1.44 1.11
C GLY A 20 -11.30 2.74 0.35
N LEU A 21 -11.71 2.80 -0.93
CA LEU A 21 -11.64 4.00 -1.75
C LEU A 21 -12.52 5.11 -1.18
N LEU A 22 -13.73 4.78 -0.74
CA LEU A 22 -14.63 5.76 -0.13
C LEU A 22 -14.06 6.37 1.16
N GLY A 23 -13.43 5.54 2.01
CA GLY A 23 -12.77 6.02 3.22
C GLY A 23 -11.50 6.83 2.95
N LEU A 24 -10.76 6.51 1.89
CA LEU A 24 -9.58 7.28 1.46
C LEU A 24 -9.96 8.68 0.95
N GLU A 25 -11.14 8.83 0.34
CA GLU A 25 -11.64 10.13 -0.10
C GLU A 25 -12.16 11.00 1.07
N GLU A 26 -11.95 10.55 2.33
CA GLU A 26 -12.37 11.19 3.60
C GLU A 26 -13.89 11.41 3.73
N LEU A 27 -14.68 10.78 2.86
CA LEU A 27 -16.13 10.97 2.71
C LEU A 27 -16.99 10.33 3.81
N LEU A 28 -16.42 9.52 4.70
CA LEU A 28 -17.16 8.85 5.79
C LEU A 28 -16.42 8.83 7.13
N ALA A 29 -15.33 9.59 7.26
CA ALA A 29 -14.47 9.55 8.45
C ALA A 29 -15.19 9.91 9.76
N PHE A 30 -16.37 10.54 9.71
CA PHE A 30 -17.08 11.03 10.90
C PHE A 30 -18.51 10.52 11.12
N GLY A 31 -19.14 9.80 10.17
CA GLY A 31 -20.58 9.46 10.30
C GLY A 31 -21.02 8.04 9.93
N GLY A 32 -20.17 7.22 9.28
CA GLY A 32 -20.62 5.98 8.62
C GLY A 32 -20.34 4.65 9.33
N GLY A 33 -19.85 4.65 10.57
CA GLY A 33 -19.48 3.39 11.25
C GLY A 33 -18.32 2.63 10.58
N LEU A 34 -17.54 3.25 9.69
CA LEU A 34 -16.33 2.63 9.12
C LEU A 34 -15.08 2.92 9.96
N THR A 35 -15.08 4.02 10.72
CA THR A 35 -13.98 4.42 11.61
C THR A 35 -14.00 3.53 12.85
N GLY A 36 -13.02 2.63 12.98
CA GLY A 36 -12.88 1.75 14.15
C GLY A 36 -13.65 0.43 14.08
N GLU A 37 -14.57 0.27 13.12
CA GLU A 37 -15.38 -0.96 12.93
C GLU A 37 -15.10 -1.70 11.61
N SER A 38 -14.20 -1.17 10.77
CA SER A 38 -13.70 -1.89 9.60
C SER A 38 -12.19 -1.74 9.37
N PRO A 39 -11.48 -2.85 9.06
CA PRO A 39 -10.10 -2.81 8.63
C PRO A 39 -9.95 -2.03 7.32
N ARG A 40 -9.21 -0.91 7.41
CA ARG A 40 -8.85 -0.08 6.24
C ARG A 40 -10.07 0.31 5.39
N TRP A 41 -11.17 0.67 6.05
CA TRP A 41 -12.36 1.29 5.44
C TRP A 41 -13.16 0.40 4.47
N ARG A 42 -13.10 -0.91 4.62
CA ARG A 42 -13.90 -1.85 3.81
C ARG A 42 -15.33 -1.93 4.34
N PHE A 43 -16.29 -2.37 3.54
CA PHE A 43 -17.64 -2.66 4.05
C PHE A 43 -17.73 -4.08 4.61
N ALA A 44 -16.83 -4.40 5.54
CA ALA A 44 -16.73 -5.67 6.23
C ALA A 44 -15.87 -5.54 7.50
N ASN A 45 -15.98 -6.51 8.41
CA ASN A 45 -15.11 -6.67 9.58
C ASN A 45 -13.71 -7.28 9.24
N GLY A 46 -13.26 -7.15 7.98
CA GLY A 46 -12.08 -7.83 7.44
C GLY A 46 -11.80 -7.46 5.98
N PHE A 47 -10.88 -8.19 5.34
CA PHE A 47 -10.62 -8.06 3.90
C PHE A 47 -11.83 -8.53 3.07
N GLY A 48 -12.09 -7.84 1.96
CA GLY A 48 -13.22 -8.16 1.08
C GLY A 48 -12.87 -9.24 0.05
N TRP A 49 -13.87 -9.70 -0.70
CA TRP A 49 -13.68 -10.77 -1.70
C TRP A 49 -12.67 -10.39 -2.79
N VAL A 50 -12.58 -9.11 -3.17
CA VAL A 50 -11.63 -8.60 -4.16
C VAL A 50 -10.18 -8.76 -3.69
N ASP A 51 -9.91 -8.47 -2.41
CA ASP A 51 -8.57 -8.65 -1.83
C ASP A 51 -8.17 -10.13 -1.88
N LEU A 52 -9.11 -11.03 -1.59
CA LEU A 52 -8.87 -12.47 -1.51
C LEU A 52 -8.67 -13.09 -2.90
N VAL A 53 -9.49 -12.73 -3.88
CA VAL A 53 -9.30 -13.17 -5.28
C VAL A 53 -7.96 -12.70 -5.83
N ALA A 54 -7.48 -11.53 -5.42
CA ALA A 54 -6.15 -11.08 -5.79
C ALA A 54 -5.06 -11.89 -5.08
N ALA A 55 -5.20 -12.08 -3.76
CA ALA A 55 -4.24 -12.82 -2.95
C ALA A 55 -4.07 -14.27 -3.43
N PHE A 56 -5.15 -14.98 -3.75
CA PHE A 56 -5.09 -16.35 -4.28
C PHE A 56 -4.27 -16.43 -5.57
N GLY A 57 -4.57 -15.57 -6.56
CA GLY A 57 -3.84 -15.59 -7.82
C GLY A 57 -2.34 -15.28 -7.66
N MET A 58 -2.00 -14.31 -6.80
CA MET A 58 -0.59 -13.97 -6.54
C MET A 58 0.14 -15.08 -5.74
N ALA A 59 -0.58 -15.80 -4.88
CA ALA A 59 -0.01 -16.93 -4.14
C ALA A 59 0.35 -18.05 -5.11
N ASP A 60 -0.53 -18.34 -6.06
CA ASP A 60 -0.27 -19.31 -7.12
C ASP A 60 0.90 -18.90 -8.01
N PHE A 61 1.01 -17.62 -8.38
CA PHE A 61 2.17 -17.12 -9.14
C PHE A 61 3.47 -17.32 -8.37
N THR A 62 3.49 -16.93 -7.09
CA THR A 62 4.68 -17.07 -6.23
C THR A 62 5.07 -18.54 -6.04
N ILE A 63 4.10 -19.42 -5.83
CA ILE A 63 4.33 -20.88 -5.74
C ILE A 63 4.89 -21.42 -7.05
N ASN A 64 4.33 -21.01 -8.20
CA ASN A 64 4.77 -21.46 -9.51
C ASN A 64 6.19 -20.96 -9.85
N GLU A 65 6.54 -19.74 -9.46
CA GLU A 65 7.89 -19.20 -9.60
C GLU A 65 8.90 -20.00 -8.77
N VAL A 66 8.59 -20.28 -7.51
CA VAL A 66 9.44 -21.12 -6.64
C VAL A 66 9.60 -22.53 -7.22
N LYS A 67 8.51 -23.15 -7.72
CA LYS A 67 8.58 -24.47 -8.39
C LYS A 67 9.43 -24.42 -9.65
N ALA A 68 9.34 -23.36 -10.44
CA ALA A 68 10.13 -23.19 -11.65
C ALA A 68 11.63 -23.03 -11.34
N GLN A 69 11.97 -22.17 -10.37
CA GLN A 69 13.35 -21.98 -9.89
C GLN A 69 13.95 -23.29 -9.39
N ARG A 70 13.16 -24.07 -8.62
CA ARG A 70 13.58 -25.40 -8.18
C ARG A 70 13.88 -26.33 -9.35
N LYS A 71 12.99 -26.38 -10.34
CA LYS A 71 13.16 -27.22 -11.54
C LYS A 71 14.42 -26.85 -12.31
N GLU A 72 14.70 -25.56 -12.47
CA GLU A 72 15.90 -25.06 -13.15
C GLU A 72 17.18 -25.43 -12.40
N LEU A 73 17.19 -25.28 -11.07
CA LEU A 73 18.33 -25.68 -10.23
C LEU A 73 18.60 -27.19 -10.32
N LEU A 74 17.55 -28.01 -10.38
CA LEU A 74 17.69 -29.46 -10.55
C LEU A 74 18.23 -29.82 -11.94
N ALA A 75 17.73 -29.19 -13.02
CA ALA A 75 18.25 -29.40 -14.36
C ALA A 75 19.75 -29.04 -14.45
N ARG A 76 20.14 -27.90 -13.87
CA ARG A 76 21.56 -27.49 -13.78
C ARG A 76 22.41 -28.48 -12.97
N LEU A 77 21.84 -29.09 -11.94
CA LEU A 77 22.52 -30.12 -11.15
C LEU A 77 22.80 -31.37 -11.99
N ASP A 78 21.85 -31.78 -12.84
CA ASP A 78 21.98 -32.95 -13.71
C ASP A 78 23.03 -32.70 -14.80
N GLU A 79 23.00 -31.54 -15.45
CA GLU A 79 24.03 -31.12 -16.43
C GLU A 79 25.45 -31.13 -15.82
N LEU A 80 25.60 -30.67 -14.57
CA LEU A 80 26.88 -30.67 -13.87
C LEU A 80 27.35 -32.07 -13.45
N ARG A 81 26.46 -33.05 -13.37
CA ARG A 81 26.81 -34.44 -13.02
C ARG A 81 27.26 -35.26 -14.22
N GLU A 82 26.80 -34.93 -15.41
CA GLU A 82 27.13 -35.64 -16.66
C GLU A 82 28.53 -35.33 -17.20
N ASN A 83 29.21 -34.28 -16.69
CA ASN A 83 30.54 -33.85 -17.11
C ASN A 83 31.67 -34.36 -16.19
N GLU A 84 32.90 -34.51 -16.70
CA GLU A 84 34.09 -34.86 -15.89
C GLU A 84 34.34 -33.82 -14.79
N GLN A 85 34.23 -34.25 -13.53
CA GLN A 85 34.15 -33.35 -12.38
C GLN A 85 35.49 -32.72 -12.01
N ASN A 86 35.64 -31.43 -12.27
CA ASN A 86 36.74 -30.62 -11.72
C ASN A 86 36.35 -29.97 -10.37
N ARG A 87 37.34 -29.38 -9.68
CA ARG A 87 37.16 -28.80 -8.33
C ARG A 87 36.10 -27.70 -8.28
N ASP A 88 35.96 -26.91 -9.34
CA ASP A 88 35.01 -25.80 -9.42
C ASP A 88 33.58 -26.30 -9.61
N GLN A 89 33.38 -27.35 -10.41
CA GLN A 89 32.08 -28.00 -10.56
C GLN A 89 31.60 -28.63 -9.24
N ILE A 90 32.49 -29.21 -8.44
CA ILE A 90 32.15 -29.74 -7.10
C ILE A 90 31.64 -28.61 -6.17
N ILE A 91 32.27 -27.43 -6.22
CA ILE A 91 31.83 -26.25 -5.45
C ILE A 91 30.44 -25.78 -5.93
N GLN A 92 30.23 -25.72 -7.25
CA GLN A 92 28.93 -25.34 -7.81
C GLN A 92 27.83 -26.34 -7.44
N ILE A 93 28.08 -27.64 -7.53
CA ILE A 93 27.13 -28.70 -7.13
C ILE A 93 26.75 -28.54 -5.65
N LYS A 94 27.72 -28.29 -4.76
CA LYS A 94 27.44 -28.04 -3.33
C LYS A 94 26.57 -26.80 -3.11
N LYS A 95 26.84 -25.71 -3.84
CA LYS A 95 26.05 -24.48 -3.76
C LYS A 95 24.61 -24.69 -4.25
N ILE A 96 24.43 -25.35 -5.40
CA ILE A 96 23.10 -25.67 -5.94
C ILE A 96 22.34 -26.60 -5.01
N ARG A 97 22.97 -27.65 -4.48
CA ARG A 97 22.34 -28.53 -3.48
C ARG A 97 21.88 -27.78 -2.24
N LYS A 98 22.70 -26.85 -1.74
CA LYS A 98 22.32 -25.99 -0.61
C LYS A 98 21.10 -25.14 -0.95
N ASN A 99 21.04 -24.56 -2.15
CA ASN A 99 19.91 -23.75 -2.59
C ASN A 99 18.64 -24.59 -2.79
N VAL A 100 18.75 -25.80 -3.36
CA VAL A 100 17.61 -26.72 -3.51
C VAL A 100 17.12 -27.19 -2.14
N ALA A 101 18.03 -27.56 -1.22
CA ALA A 101 17.68 -27.91 0.15
C ALA A 101 16.99 -26.73 0.85
N GLN A 102 17.47 -25.49 0.68
CA GLN A 102 16.77 -24.32 1.18
C GLN A 102 15.37 -24.16 0.57
N LEU A 103 15.16 -24.41 -0.72
CA LEU A 103 13.82 -24.36 -1.32
C LEU A 103 12.89 -25.50 -0.88
N ASP A 104 13.44 -26.68 -0.58
CA ASP A 104 12.70 -27.86 -0.09
C ASP A 104 12.39 -27.76 1.41
N ASP A 105 13.31 -27.18 2.18
CA ASP A 105 13.21 -26.89 3.62
C ASP A 105 12.58 -25.52 3.90
N ASN A 106 12.21 -24.75 2.86
CA ASN A 106 11.66 -23.41 3.03
C ASN A 106 10.29 -23.49 3.71
N ASP A 107 10.34 -23.26 5.02
CA ASP A 107 9.22 -22.98 5.89
C ASP A 107 8.19 -22.11 5.17
N LEU A 108 6.92 -22.43 5.36
CA LEU A 108 5.79 -21.60 4.95
C LEU A 108 6.02 -20.10 5.24
N GLN A 109 6.81 -19.80 6.27
CA GLN A 109 7.26 -18.47 6.64
C GLN A 109 8.11 -17.76 5.58
N GLU A 110 9.07 -18.40 4.92
CA GLU A 110 9.86 -17.76 3.85
C GLU A 110 9.02 -17.54 2.59
N LEU A 111 8.19 -18.53 2.24
CA LEU A 111 7.22 -18.40 1.15
C LEU A 111 6.25 -17.25 1.42
N PHE A 112 5.75 -17.14 2.66
CA PHE A 112 4.87 -16.06 3.10
C PHE A 112 5.57 -14.71 3.10
N ASN A 113 6.85 -14.64 3.48
CA ASN A 113 7.64 -13.41 3.40
C ASN A 113 7.85 -12.98 1.94
N LYS A 114 8.19 -13.89 1.04
CA LYS A 114 8.31 -13.60 -0.41
C LYS A 114 6.98 -13.15 -0.99
N PHE A 115 5.90 -13.84 -0.64
CA PHE A 115 4.54 -13.47 -1.00
C PHE A 115 4.20 -12.05 -0.53
N ARG A 116 4.44 -11.71 0.75
CA ARG A 116 4.22 -10.36 1.28
C ARG A 116 5.11 -9.29 0.65
N GLN A 117 6.31 -9.63 0.21
CA GLN A 117 7.20 -8.70 -0.49
C GLN A 117 6.76 -8.48 -1.95
N ALA A 118 6.09 -9.45 -2.56
CA ALA A 118 5.68 -9.39 -3.96
C ALA A 118 4.46 -8.48 -4.20
N PHE A 119 3.63 -8.20 -3.20
CA PHE A 119 2.45 -7.34 -3.34
C PHE A 119 2.10 -6.53 -2.09
N ASN A 120 1.32 -5.47 -2.29
CA ASN A 120 0.77 -4.65 -1.21
C ASN A 120 -0.75 -4.45 -1.40
N LEU A 121 -1.53 -4.59 -0.31
CA LEU A 121 -2.96 -4.31 -0.26
C LEU A 121 -3.30 -2.91 0.27
N ASP A 122 -2.29 -2.08 0.58
CA ASP A 122 -2.46 -0.74 1.14
C ASP A 122 -3.07 0.26 0.14
N ASN A 123 -2.82 0.07 -1.15
CA ASN A 123 -3.40 0.92 -2.18
C ASN A 123 -4.84 0.43 -2.47
N PRO A 124 -5.89 1.23 -2.19
CA PRO A 124 -7.26 0.80 -2.43
C PRO A 124 -7.59 0.73 -3.93
N ARG A 125 -6.95 1.54 -4.78
CA ARG A 125 -7.22 1.62 -6.23
C ARG A 125 -6.56 0.51 -7.04
N ALA A 126 -5.46 -0.05 -6.57
CA ALA A 126 -4.73 -1.08 -7.31
C ALA A 126 -3.97 -2.05 -6.39
N ILE A 127 -3.80 -3.28 -6.89
CA ILE A 127 -2.91 -4.29 -6.32
C ILE A 127 -1.82 -4.57 -7.35
N LEU A 128 -0.57 -4.45 -6.90
CA LEU A 128 0.61 -4.68 -7.72
C LEU A 128 1.22 -6.05 -7.39
N TYR A 129 1.70 -6.76 -8.39
CA TYR A 129 2.53 -7.96 -8.25
C TYR A 129 3.89 -7.69 -8.89
N HIS A 130 4.97 -7.74 -8.11
CA HIS A 130 6.33 -7.34 -8.54
C HIS A 130 6.39 -5.91 -9.15
N GLY A 131 5.56 -5.01 -8.63
CA GLY A 131 5.43 -3.63 -9.12
C GLY A 131 4.53 -3.47 -10.35
N GLU A 132 4.07 -4.56 -10.95
CA GLU A 132 3.17 -4.55 -12.11
C GLU A 132 1.70 -4.59 -11.70
N ARG A 133 0.84 -3.93 -12.47
CA ARG A 133 -0.59 -3.82 -12.16
C ARG A 133 -1.27 -5.17 -12.34
N TYR A 134 -1.56 -5.86 -11.24
CA TYR A 134 -2.33 -7.11 -11.29
C TYR A 134 -3.84 -6.85 -11.25
N LEU A 135 -4.29 -5.99 -10.33
CA LEU A 135 -5.70 -5.63 -10.20
C LEU A 135 -5.86 -4.11 -10.10
N ARG A 136 -6.83 -3.56 -10.84
CA ARG A 136 -7.35 -2.20 -10.66
C ARG A 136 -8.79 -2.29 -10.20
N THR A 137 -9.21 -1.43 -9.27
CA THR A 137 -10.61 -1.32 -8.88
C THR A 137 -11.08 0.11 -8.98
N TYR A 138 -12.31 0.27 -9.44
CA TYR A 138 -13.06 1.51 -9.50
C TYR A 138 -14.33 1.41 -8.65
N ALA A 139 -14.51 0.30 -7.94
CA ALA A 139 -15.61 0.11 -7.01
C ALA A 139 -15.48 1.08 -5.83
N ILE A 140 -16.59 1.72 -5.49
CA ILE A 140 -16.68 2.66 -4.37
C ILE A 140 -18.00 2.43 -3.65
N GLY A 141 -17.97 2.46 -2.32
CA GLY A 141 -19.17 2.31 -1.51
C GLY A 141 -20.30 3.25 -1.94
N GLY A 142 -21.54 2.78 -1.84
CA GLY A 142 -22.73 3.54 -2.23
C GLY A 142 -22.95 3.74 -3.74
N ALA A 143 -22.00 3.37 -4.60
CA ALA A 143 -22.15 3.53 -6.04
C ALA A 143 -23.33 2.73 -6.61
N THR A 144 -23.96 3.31 -7.63
CA THR A 144 -25.07 2.71 -8.38
C THR A 144 -24.62 2.17 -9.73
N ALA A 145 -25.40 1.24 -10.30
CA ALA A 145 -25.25 0.84 -11.68
C ALA A 145 -25.72 1.96 -12.62
N ALA A 146 -26.94 2.47 -12.40
CA ALA A 146 -27.55 3.49 -13.23
C ALA A 146 -27.25 4.91 -12.73
N GLN A 147 -27.34 5.88 -13.64
CA GLN A 147 -27.33 7.29 -13.26
C GLN A 147 -28.74 7.70 -12.82
N TRP A 148 -28.85 8.30 -11.63
CA TRP A 148 -30.11 8.78 -11.05
C TRP A 148 -30.08 10.31 -10.98
N GLU A 149 -31.16 10.94 -11.47
CA GLU A 149 -31.41 12.36 -11.28
C GLU A 149 -32.25 12.47 -10.02
N LEU A 150 -31.64 12.92 -8.93
CA LEU A 150 -32.32 13.04 -7.64
C LEU A 150 -32.66 14.50 -7.41
N ASN A 151 -33.90 14.74 -6.98
CA ASN A 151 -34.30 16.03 -6.47
C ASN A 151 -33.92 16.08 -4.99
N PHE A 152 -32.81 16.75 -4.67
CA PHE A 152 -32.23 16.76 -3.33
C PHE A 152 -33.17 17.36 -2.27
N ASP A 153 -34.18 18.13 -2.69
CA ASP A 153 -35.22 18.69 -1.82
C ASP A 153 -36.23 17.62 -1.32
N GLU A 154 -36.33 16.46 -1.97
CA GLU A 154 -37.24 15.36 -1.57
C GLU A 154 -36.54 14.30 -0.71
N LEU A 155 -35.20 14.34 -0.61
CA LEU A 155 -34.37 13.24 -0.07
C LEU A 155 -33.90 13.47 1.38
N VAL A 156 -34.76 14.01 2.25
CA VAL A 156 -34.55 14.39 3.69
C VAL A 156 -34.13 15.87 3.89
N ASP A 157 -34.69 16.52 4.92
CA ASP A 157 -34.54 17.97 5.27
C ASP A 157 -33.08 18.47 5.42
N GLU A 158 -32.09 17.57 5.52
CA GLU A 158 -30.66 17.89 5.45
C GLU A 158 -29.90 16.76 4.74
N PRO A 159 -29.73 16.79 3.40
CA PRO A 159 -28.90 15.81 2.73
C PRO A 159 -27.44 16.06 3.14
N SER A 160 -26.84 15.13 3.87
CA SER A 160 -25.40 15.21 4.11
C SER A 160 -24.66 15.20 2.76
N GLU A 161 -23.60 16.01 2.65
CA GLU A 161 -22.78 16.05 1.43
C GLU A 161 -22.27 14.66 1.02
N ASP A 162 -22.16 13.74 1.98
CA ASP A 162 -21.69 12.37 1.81
C ASP A 162 -22.69 11.52 1.01
N ILE A 163 -23.99 11.56 1.34
CA ILE A 163 -25.04 10.84 0.59
C ILE A 163 -25.08 11.35 -0.85
N SER A 164 -24.97 12.66 -1.05
CA SER A 164 -24.97 13.27 -2.39
C SER A 164 -23.82 12.77 -3.28
N ARG A 165 -22.63 12.54 -2.69
CA ARG A 165 -21.46 12.04 -3.42
C ARG A 165 -21.55 10.54 -3.72
N LEU A 166 -22.12 9.74 -2.81
CA LEU A 166 -22.41 8.31 -3.04
C LEU A 166 -23.36 8.12 -4.23
N LEU A 167 -24.38 8.97 -4.32
CA LEU A 167 -25.38 8.97 -5.40
C LEU A 167 -24.82 9.44 -6.74
N LEU A 168 -23.81 10.31 -6.73
CA LEU A 168 -23.13 10.76 -7.94
C LEU A 168 -22.27 9.64 -8.55
N ALA A 169 -21.63 8.79 -7.74
CA ALA A 169 -20.81 7.68 -8.21
C ALA A 169 -21.65 6.57 -8.88
N ASN A 170 -21.36 6.27 -10.14
CA ASN A 170 -22.03 5.19 -10.88
C ASN A 170 -21.10 4.52 -11.91
N LEU A 171 -21.54 3.40 -12.51
CA LEU A 171 -20.75 2.64 -13.50
C LEU A 171 -20.22 3.51 -14.65
N LYS A 172 -20.98 4.49 -15.12
CA LYS A 172 -20.52 5.38 -16.21
C LYS A 172 -19.33 6.23 -15.76
N GLN A 173 -19.31 6.69 -14.51
CA GLN A 173 -18.18 7.42 -13.95
C GLN A 173 -16.99 6.51 -13.68
N GLN A 174 -17.21 5.33 -13.11
CA GLN A 174 -16.15 4.34 -12.91
C GLN A 174 -15.49 3.96 -14.24
N ARG A 175 -16.29 3.75 -15.30
CA ARG A 175 -15.77 3.46 -16.64
C ARG A 175 -14.96 4.63 -17.21
N LYS A 176 -15.39 5.86 -16.94
CA LYS A 176 -14.64 7.06 -17.35
C LYS A 176 -13.25 7.07 -16.69
N GLN A 177 -13.18 6.79 -15.40
CA GLN A 177 -11.92 6.68 -14.66
C GLN A 177 -11.03 5.56 -15.23
N LEU A 178 -11.60 4.39 -15.55
CA LEU A 178 -10.85 3.33 -16.23
C LEU A 178 -10.23 3.80 -17.55
N PHE A 179 -10.99 4.54 -18.37
CA PHE A 179 -10.49 5.03 -19.66
C PHE A 179 -9.43 6.12 -19.52
N GLU A 180 -9.54 6.96 -18.49
CA GLU A 180 -8.51 7.94 -18.14
C GLU A 180 -7.22 7.22 -17.71
N ASP A 181 -7.33 6.21 -16.85
CA ASP A 181 -6.20 5.37 -16.43
C ASP A 181 -5.59 4.59 -17.59
N ASP A 182 -6.41 4.00 -18.47
CA ASP A 182 -5.92 3.30 -19.65
C ASP A 182 -5.07 4.21 -20.53
N HIS A 183 -5.49 5.47 -20.69
CA HIS A 183 -4.73 6.47 -21.44
C HIS A 183 -3.44 6.84 -20.69
N HIS A 184 -3.54 7.16 -19.40
CA HIS A 184 -2.41 7.55 -18.56
C HIS A 184 -1.32 6.45 -18.50
N TYR A 185 -1.74 5.19 -18.34
CA TYR A 185 -0.84 4.03 -18.28
C TYR A 185 -0.53 3.40 -19.65
N ARG A 186 -1.06 3.96 -20.75
CA ARG A 186 -0.88 3.47 -22.12
C ARG A 186 -1.25 1.99 -22.29
N VAL A 187 -2.34 1.57 -21.66
CA VAL A 187 -2.81 0.18 -21.67
C VAL A 187 -3.08 -0.27 -23.11
N THR A 188 -2.34 -1.29 -23.55
CA THR A 188 -2.37 -1.77 -24.92
C THR A 188 -3.66 -2.54 -25.24
N ARG A 189 -3.96 -2.73 -26.53
CA ARG A 189 -5.11 -3.56 -26.95
C ARG A 189 -4.97 -5.00 -26.47
N GLU A 190 -3.75 -5.52 -26.41
CA GLU A 190 -3.51 -6.89 -25.96
C GLU A 190 -3.72 -7.02 -24.45
N GLU A 191 -3.19 -6.08 -23.65
CA GLU A 191 -3.48 -6.04 -22.20
C GLU A 191 -4.98 -6.01 -21.90
N LYS A 192 -5.78 -5.26 -22.69
CA LYS A 192 -7.24 -5.24 -22.53
C LYS A 192 -7.91 -6.58 -22.83
N LYS A 193 -7.38 -7.33 -23.81
CA LYS A 193 -7.84 -8.71 -24.09
C LYS A 193 -7.39 -9.69 -23.02
N GLU A 194 -6.25 -9.45 -22.37
CA GLU A 194 -5.75 -10.24 -21.24
C GLU A 194 -6.27 -9.73 -19.88
N THR A 195 -7.23 -8.79 -19.89
CA THR A 195 -7.89 -8.27 -18.69
C THR A 195 -9.23 -8.97 -18.48
N LEU A 196 -9.44 -9.46 -17.25
CA LEU A 196 -10.75 -9.87 -16.75
C LEU A 196 -11.46 -8.66 -16.13
N VAL A 197 -12.58 -8.26 -16.73
CA VAL A 197 -13.48 -7.24 -16.18
C VAL A 197 -14.52 -7.92 -15.31
N VAL A 198 -14.64 -7.48 -14.07
CA VAL A 198 -15.63 -7.98 -13.10
C VAL A 198 -16.54 -6.85 -12.66
N ASP A 199 -17.85 -7.09 -12.62
CA ASP A 199 -18.86 -6.09 -12.22
C ASP A 199 -19.83 -6.66 -11.17
N LEU A 200 -19.72 -6.14 -9.94
CA LEU A 200 -20.68 -6.33 -8.85
C LEU A 200 -21.27 -4.97 -8.43
N SER A 201 -22.32 -4.57 -9.15
CA SER A 201 -23.08 -3.33 -8.95
C SER A 201 -24.58 -3.59 -9.14
N GLY A 202 -25.41 -2.69 -8.62
CA GLY A 202 -26.87 -2.73 -8.76
C GLY A 202 -27.61 -2.84 -7.43
N ALA A 203 -26.92 -3.17 -6.34
CA ALA A 203 -27.54 -3.27 -5.02
C ALA A 203 -28.08 -1.91 -4.56
N ASN A 204 -27.24 -0.87 -4.61
CA ASN A 204 -27.63 0.47 -4.16
C ASN A 204 -28.76 1.09 -4.97
N ASP A 205 -28.88 0.75 -6.26
CA ASP A 205 -30.03 1.16 -7.07
C ASP A 205 -31.33 0.68 -6.41
N LEU A 206 -31.35 -0.55 -5.91
CA LEU A 206 -32.55 -1.18 -5.33
C LEU A 206 -32.82 -0.79 -3.88
N ILE A 207 -31.77 -0.68 -3.04
CA ILE A 207 -31.95 -0.60 -1.58
C ILE A 207 -31.46 0.71 -0.94
N THR A 208 -30.76 1.58 -1.67
CA THR A 208 -30.14 2.80 -1.11
C THR A 208 -30.74 4.06 -1.71
N VAL A 209 -30.85 4.12 -3.04
CA VAL A 209 -31.27 5.35 -3.76
C VAL A 209 -32.79 5.47 -3.86
N ASN A 210 -33.51 4.36 -3.71
CA ASN A 210 -34.95 4.31 -3.83
C ASN A 210 -35.53 3.73 -2.54
N ASP A 211 -36.67 4.28 -2.10
CA ASP A 211 -37.33 3.89 -0.84
C ASP A 211 -37.72 2.41 -0.81
N ARG A 212 -38.07 1.85 -1.97
CA ARG A 212 -38.46 0.46 -2.13
C ARG A 212 -37.91 -0.13 -3.44
N PRO A 213 -37.41 -1.37 -3.44
CA PRO A 213 -37.04 -2.07 -4.66
C PRO A 213 -38.24 -2.24 -5.59
N THR A 214 -38.08 -1.96 -6.88
CA THR A 214 -39.08 -2.28 -7.92
C THR A 214 -38.43 -2.89 -9.15
N THR A 215 -39.24 -3.54 -9.99
CA THR A 215 -38.78 -4.12 -11.25
C THR A 215 -38.32 -3.07 -12.25
N GLU A 216 -38.87 -1.86 -12.22
CA GLU A 216 -38.45 -0.73 -13.08
C GLU A 216 -37.05 -0.23 -12.71
N ILE A 217 -36.76 -0.16 -11.41
CA ILE A 217 -35.43 0.20 -10.92
C ILE A 217 -34.42 -0.89 -11.31
N ALA A 218 -34.78 -2.16 -11.10
CA ALA A 218 -33.97 -3.30 -11.53
C ALA A 218 -33.65 -3.24 -13.03
N ASP A 219 -34.64 -2.94 -13.86
CA ASP A 219 -34.50 -2.77 -15.31
C ASP A 219 -33.49 -1.69 -15.68
N LYS A 220 -33.55 -0.54 -15.01
CA LYS A 220 -32.64 0.58 -15.26
C LYS A 220 -31.21 0.23 -14.86
N ALA A 221 -31.03 -0.40 -13.71
CA ALA A 221 -29.73 -0.87 -13.24
C ALA A 221 -29.11 -1.90 -14.20
N ILE A 222 -29.88 -2.92 -14.62
CA ILE A 222 -29.42 -3.93 -15.59
C ILE A 222 -29.05 -3.28 -16.91
N LYS A 223 -29.89 -2.37 -17.43
CA LYS A 223 -29.60 -1.64 -18.66
C LYS A 223 -28.25 -0.93 -18.59
N ALA A 224 -27.98 -0.23 -17.48
CA ALA A 224 -26.70 0.46 -17.30
C ALA A 224 -25.51 -0.49 -17.24
N LYS A 225 -25.65 -1.66 -16.60
CA LYS A 225 -24.61 -2.73 -16.61
C LYS A 225 -24.32 -3.20 -18.03
N ILE A 226 -25.35 -3.51 -18.81
CA ILE A 226 -25.18 -3.99 -20.20
C ILE A 226 -24.55 -2.91 -21.09
N GLU A 227 -25.02 -1.66 -21.00
CA GLU A 227 -24.43 -0.53 -21.71
C GLU A 227 -22.95 -0.31 -21.32
N ASN A 228 -22.61 -0.52 -20.05
CA ASN A 228 -21.22 -0.45 -19.58
C ASN A 228 -20.34 -1.48 -20.27
N ILE A 229 -20.78 -2.75 -20.31
CA ILE A 229 -20.06 -3.84 -20.97
C ILE A 229 -19.88 -3.57 -22.46
N GLU A 230 -20.93 -3.16 -23.17
CA GLU A 230 -20.85 -2.83 -24.60
C GLU A 230 -19.80 -1.73 -24.87
N LYS A 231 -19.75 -0.70 -24.02
CA LYS A 231 -18.73 0.35 -24.12
C LYS A 231 -17.31 -0.14 -23.84
N LEU A 232 -17.13 -1.14 -22.98
CA LEU A 232 -15.82 -1.76 -22.74
C LEU A 232 -15.39 -2.65 -23.92
N ILE A 233 -16.32 -3.37 -24.55
CA ILE A 233 -16.06 -4.15 -25.77
C ILE A 233 -15.55 -3.22 -26.89
N GLU A 234 -16.21 -2.08 -27.10
CA GLU A 234 -15.78 -1.04 -28.05
C GLU A 234 -14.34 -0.55 -27.80
N LYS A 235 -13.86 -0.60 -26.54
CA LYS A 235 -12.51 -0.19 -26.15
C LYS A 235 -11.47 -1.31 -26.14
N GLY A 236 -11.84 -2.53 -26.49
CA GLY A 236 -10.92 -3.65 -26.67
C GLY A 236 -10.93 -4.71 -25.57
N TYR A 237 -11.75 -4.56 -24.52
CA TYR A 237 -11.91 -5.58 -23.49
C TYR A 237 -12.70 -6.78 -24.02
N ARG A 238 -12.37 -7.99 -23.56
CA ARG A 238 -12.95 -9.23 -24.09
C ARG A 238 -13.45 -10.23 -23.05
N ASN A 239 -13.07 -10.12 -21.78
CA ASN A 239 -13.50 -11.09 -20.76
C ASN A 239 -14.30 -10.38 -19.67
N PHE A 240 -15.55 -10.82 -19.48
CA PHE A 240 -16.50 -10.16 -18.59
C PHE A 240 -17.15 -11.17 -17.67
N VAL A 241 -17.13 -10.88 -16.37
CA VAL A 241 -17.90 -11.62 -15.37
C VAL A 241 -18.77 -10.65 -14.61
N LEU A 242 -20.08 -10.85 -14.68
CA LEU A 242 -21.05 -10.03 -13.97
C LEU A 242 -21.58 -10.82 -12.78
N PHE A 243 -21.67 -10.19 -11.62
CA PHE A 243 -22.31 -10.82 -10.46
C PHE A 243 -23.81 -10.56 -10.51
N ASN A 244 -24.59 -11.58 -10.18
CA ASN A 244 -25.96 -11.38 -9.75
C ASN A 244 -25.99 -10.90 -8.27
N LEU A 245 -27.14 -10.48 -7.77
CA LEU A 245 -27.28 -9.90 -6.43
C LEU A 245 -27.65 -10.97 -5.39
N PRO A 246 -27.00 -10.96 -4.21
CA PRO A 246 -27.48 -11.71 -3.05
C PRO A 246 -28.93 -11.33 -2.71
N ASP A 247 -29.72 -12.30 -2.23
CA ASP A 247 -31.10 -12.06 -1.84
C ASP A 247 -31.18 -11.12 -0.64
N PHE A 248 -31.61 -9.87 -0.89
CA PHE A 248 -31.69 -8.85 0.15
C PHE A 248 -32.70 -9.20 1.24
N SER A 249 -33.71 -10.01 0.95
CA SER A 249 -34.71 -10.43 1.94
C SER A 249 -34.09 -11.18 3.11
N LEU A 250 -32.89 -11.77 2.93
CA LEU A 250 -32.15 -12.50 3.95
C LEU A 250 -31.26 -11.60 4.83
N THR A 251 -31.05 -10.35 4.44
CA THR A 251 -30.26 -9.40 5.24
C THR A 251 -31.01 -9.00 6.52
N PRO A 252 -30.30 -8.67 7.61
CA PRO A 252 -30.93 -8.26 8.86
C PRO A 252 -31.92 -7.09 8.70
N ARG A 253 -31.60 -6.11 7.83
CA ARG A 253 -32.50 -4.99 7.51
C ARG A 253 -33.89 -5.47 7.09
N PHE A 254 -33.98 -6.42 6.16
CA PHE A 254 -35.26 -6.91 5.66
C PHE A 254 -35.86 -8.01 6.55
N GLN A 255 -35.04 -8.75 7.30
CA GLN A 255 -35.54 -9.65 8.34
C GLN A 255 -36.28 -8.91 9.45
N ASN A 256 -35.86 -7.67 9.74
CA ASN A 256 -36.49 -6.76 10.70
C ASN A 256 -37.59 -5.88 10.09
N SER A 257 -37.89 -6.03 8.80
CA SER A 257 -38.96 -5.31 8.10
C SER A 257 -40.29 -6.08 8.08
N SER A 258 -41.34 -5.49 7.52
CA SER A 258 -42.62 -6.17 7.34
C SER A 258 -42.50 -7.38 6.40
N GLU A 259 -43.42 -8.34 6.52
CA GLU A 259 -43.45 -9.49 5.60
C GLU A 259 -43.63 -9.06 4.13
N GLU A 260 -44.40 -8.00 3.90
CA GLU A 260 -44.59 -7.43 2.56
C GLU A 260 -43.27 -6.88 1.98
N GLU A 261 -42.53 -6.07 2.75
CA GLU A 261 -41.25 -5.49 2.33
C GLU A 261 -40.19 -6.57 2.09
N ARG A 262 -40.14 -7.57 2.98
CA ARG A 262 -39.24 -8.73 2.84
C ARG A 262 -39.56 -9.54 1.58
N ASN A 263 -40.83 -9.84 1.32
CA ASN A 263 -41.25 -10.56 0.11
C ASN A 263 -40.98 -9.73 -1.15
N ASN A 264 -41.20 -8.42 -1.09
CA ASN A 264 -40.88 -7.52 -2.20
C ASN A 264 -39.38 -7.53 -2.53
N ALA A 265 -38.51 -7.46 -1.52
CA ALA A 265 -37.07 -7.52 -1.70
C ALA A 265 -36.63 -8.84 -2.35
N HIS A 266 -37.19 -9.97 -1.93
CA HIS A 266 -36.96 -11.29 -2.53
C HIS A 266 -37.34 -11.30 -4.01
N VAL A 267 -38.60 -10.98 -4.32
CA VAL A 267 -39.15 -11.01 -5.69
C VAL A 267 -38.38 -10.10 -6.64
N VAL A 268 -38.06 -8.88 -6.21
CA VAL A 268 -37.31 -7.94 -7.07
C VAL A 268 -35.87 -8.39 -7.27
N THR A 269 -35.24 -9.02 -6.27
CA THR A 269 -33.89 -9.58 -6.41
C THR A 269 -33.87 -10.76 -7.38
N GLU A 270 -34.82 -11.69 -7.28
CA GLU A 270 -34.96 -12.80 -8.23
C GLU A 270 -35.17 -12.28 -9.65
N TYR A 271 -36.10 -11.32 -9.82
CA TYR A 271 -36.34 -10.69 -11.12
C TYR A 271 -35.07 -10.05 -11.70
N PHE A 272 -34.30 -9.33 -10.87
CA PHE A 272 -33.03 -8.74 -11.29
C PHE A 272 -32.06 -9.81 -11.81
N ASN A 273 -31.89 -10.89 -11.04
CA ASN A 273 -30.93 -11.96 -11.33
C ASN A 273 -31.29 -12.74 -12.60
N GLU A 274 -32.57 -13.08 -12.77
CA GLU A 274 -33.07 -13.74 -13.98
C GLU A 274 -32.90 -12.86 -15.22
N LYS A 275 -33.23 -11.57 -15.11
CA LYS A 275 -33.14 -10.63 -16.22
C LYS A 275 -31.70 -10.33 -16.60
N LEU A 276 -30.80 -10.18 -15.63
CA LEU A 276 -29.36 -10.05 -15.88
C LEU A 276 -28.83 -11.26 -16.65
N SER A 277 -29.15 -12.47 -16.20
CA SER A 277 -28.71 -13.72 -16.85
C SER A 277 -29.14 -13.77 -18.31
N ARG A 278 -30.42 -13.49 -18.59
CA ARG A 278 -30.94 -13.40 -19.97
C ARG A 278 -30.23 -12.34 -20.81
N LYS A 279 -29.93 -11.16 -20.25
CA LYS A 279 -29.20 -10.12 -20.99
C LYS A 279 -27.75 -10.49 -21.27
N VAL A 280 -27.10 -11.24 -20.38
CA VAL A 280 -25.76 -11.77 -20.64
C VAL A 280 -25.78 -12.85 -21.71
N GLU A 281 -26.81 -13.71 -21.76
CA GLU A 281 -26.98 -14.66 -22.88
C GLU A 281 -27.22 -13.96 -24.23
N GLU A 282 -27.95 -12.84 -24.24
CA GLU A 282 -28.08 -11.98 -25.43
C GLU A 282 -26.71 -11.40 -25.86
N LEU A 283 -25.84 -11.00 -24.92
CA LEU A 283 -24.48 -10.54 -25.22
C LEU A 283 -23.61 -11.68 -25.78
N LYS A 284 -23.65 -12.88 -25.18
CA LYS A 284 -22.95 -14.06 -25.69
C LYS A 284 -23.31 -14.33 -27.13
N THR A 285 -24.61 -14.42 -27.43
CA THR A 285 -25.12 -14.65 -28.79
C THR A 285 -24.64 -13.59 -29.78
N ARG A 286 -24.50 -12.33 -29.34
CA ARG A 286 -24.09 -11.21 -30.21
C ARG A 286 -22.59 -11.16 -30.48
N TYR A 287 -21.75 -11.64 -29.57
CA TYR A 287 -20.29 -11.48 -29.61
C TYR A 287 -19.52 -12.82 -29.51
N ASP A 288 -20.18 -13.96 -29.76
CA ASP A 288 -19.82 -15.34 -29.35
C ASP A 288 -18.40 -15.80 -29.71
N GLU A 289 -17.77 -15.24 -30.74
CA GLU A 289 -16.41 -15.63 -31.16
C GLU A 289 -15.31 -14.72 -30.59
N ASP A 290 -15.66 -13.52 -30.12
CA ASP A 290 -14.68 -12.49 -29.75
C ASP A 290 -14.57 -12.30 -28.23
N CYS A 291 -15.65 -12.53 -27.48
CA CYS A 291 -15.72 -12.18 -26.06
C CYS A 291 -16.19 -13.34 -25.19
N PHE A 292 -15.59 -13.45 -24.00
CA PHE A 292 -16.08 -14.31 -22.92
C PHE A 292 -17.04 -13.51 -22.03
N PHE A 293 -18.20 -14.11 -21.72
CA PHE A 293 -19.13 -13.60 -20.72
C PHE A 293 -19.55 -14.70 -19.76
N ASP A 294 -19.74 -14.35 -18.51
CA ASP A 294 -20.41 -15.23 -17.55
C ASP A 294 -21.16 -14.43 -16.49
N VAL A 295 -22.17 -15.06 -15.89
CA VAL A 295 -22.81 -14.59 -14.67
C VAL A 295 -22.29 -15.42 -13.51
N PHE A 296 -21.65 -14.76 -12.55
CA PHE A 296 -21.29 -15.39 -11.29
C PHE A 296 -22.48 -15.35 -10.33
N ASP A 297 -22.95 -16.53 -9.94
CA ASP A 297 -24.13 -16.70 -9.09
C ASP A 297 -23.77 -16.53 -7.61
N ALA A 298 -23.58 -15.27 -7.20
CA ALA A 298 -23.41 -14.91 -5.81
C ALA A 298 -24.66 -15.25 -4.99
N ASN A 299 -25.85 -15.09 -5.57
CA ASN A 299 -27.12 -15.38 -4.92
C ASN A 299 -27.19 -16.80 -4.37
N ALA A 300 -26.90 -17.81 -5.19
CA ALA A 300 -26.93 -19.21 -4.77
C ALA A 300 -25.94 -19.51 -3.63
N ILE A 301 -24.74 -18.90 -3.66
CA ILE A 301 -23.73 -19.08 -2.60
C ILE A 301 -24.23 -18.51 -1.27
N PHE A 302 -24.84 -17.31 -1.31
CA PHE A 302 -25.42 -16.68 -0.13
C PHE A 302 -26.60 -17.46 0.43
N ILE A 303 -27.51 -17.93 -0.43
CA ILE A 303 -28.66 -18.74 -0.01
C ILE A 303 -28.19 -20.04 0.64
N ASP A 304 -27.27 -20.77 0.01
CA ASP A 304 -26.75 -22.04 0.56
C ASP A 304 -26.02 -21.81 1.89
N ALA A 305 -25.25 -20.72 2.02
CA ALA A 305 -24.60 -20.36 3.27
C ALA A 305 -25.60 -19.95 4.37
N TYR A 306 -26.69 -19.28 4.01
CA TYR A 306 -27.73 -18.85 4.95
C TYR A 306 -28.62 -20.02 5.41
N GLN A 307 -28.95 -20.95 4.50
CA GLN A 307 -29.78 -22.12 4.78
C GLN A 307 -29.00 -23.25 5.47
N HIS A 308 -27.70 -23.36 5.20
CA HIS A 308 -26.81 -24.37 5.75
C HIS A 308 -25.57 -23.72 6.40
N PRO A 309 -25.75 -22.88 7.43
CA PRO A 309 -24.67 -22.10 8.03
C PRO A 309 -23.52 -22.96 8.58
N GLU A 310 -23.86 -24.09 9.20
CA GLU A 310 -22.89 -25.04 9.76
C GLU A 310 -21.96 -25.67 8.71
N LYS A 311 -22.43 -25.85 7.47
CA LYS A 311 -21.63 -26.38 6.34
C LYS A 311 -20.43 -25.48 6.05
N TYR A 312 -20.55 -24.20 6.34
CA TYR A 312 -19.53 -23.19 6.07
C TYR A 312 -18.87 -22.66 7.34
N GLY A 313 -19.27 -23.14 8.51
CA GLY A 313 -18.73 -22.69 9.79
C GLY A 313 -19.34 -21.38 10.29
N PHE A 314 -20.51 -20.98 9.81
CA PHE A 314 -21.29 -19.90 10.41
C PHE A 314 -22.10 -20.40 11.61
N ASP A 315 -22.36 -19.50 12.55
CA ASP A 315 -23.22 -19.80 13.70
C ASP A 315 -24.71 -19.68 13.29
N PRO A 316 -25.52 -20.75 13.36
CA PRO A 316 -26.94 -20.69 13.04
C PRO A 316 -27.73 -19.70 13.90
N GLU A 317 -27.26 -19.40 15.13
CA GLU A 317 -27.87 -18.44 16.05
C GLU A 317 -27.61 -17.00 15.61
N LEU A 318 -26.51 -16.74 14.89
CA LEU A 318 -26.08 -15.39 14.45
C LEU A 318 -26.49 -15.04 13.02
N LYS A 319 -27.27 -15.89 12.35
CA LYS A 319 -27.64 -15.70 10.93
C LYS A 319 -28.44 -14.43 10.64
N LYS A 320 -29.16 -13.89 11.65
CA LYS A 320 -29.95 -12.65 11.55
C LYS A 320 -29.33 -11.49 12.31
N GLU A 321 -28.35 -11.78 13.14
CA GLU A 321 -27.58 -10.79 13.88
C GLU A 321 -26.46 -10.25 13.01
N TYR A 322 -25.88 -9.11 13.38
CA TYR A 322 -24.76 -8.54 12.66
C TYR A 322 -23.66 -8.04 13.59
N PHE A 323 -22.42 -8.20 13.13
CA PHE A 323 -21.21 -8.05 13.93
C PHE A 323 -21.06 -6.66 14.58
N THR A 324 -21.52 -5.58 13.93
CA THR A 324 -21.41 -4.22 14.49
C THR A 324 -22.19 -4.00 15.79
N GLU A 325 -23.14 -4.88 16.13
CA GLU A 325 -23.87 -4.86 17.40
C GLU A 325 -23.45 -5.97 18.36
N SER A 326 -22.37 -6.69 18.06
CA SER A 326 -21.89 -7.78 18.90
C SER A 326 -21.19 -7.29 20.17
N GLU A 327 -21.38 -8.00 21.29
CA GLU A 327 -20.61 -7.81 22.52
C GLU A 327 -19.09 -7.92 22.25
N VAL A 328 -18.70 -8.78 21.31
CA VAL A 328 -17.29 -8.98 20.90
C VAL A 328 -16.69 -7.70 20.34
N LEU A 329 -17.42 -6.96 19.50
CA LEU A 329 -16.93 -5.67 18.99
C LEU A 329 -16.92 -4.63 20.10
N GLU A 330 -17.93 -4.59 20.96
CA GLU A 330 -18.02 -3.65 22.08
C GLU A 330 -16.84 -3.80 23.06
N GLU A 331 -16.53 -5.04 23.49
CA GLU A 331 -15.36 -5.34 24.34
C GLU A 331 -14.03 -4.98 23.67
N ALA A 332 -13.99 -5.02 22.34
CA ALA A 332 -12.81 -4.75 21.54
C ALA A 332 -12.58 -3.26 21.26
N LYS A 333 -13.58 -2.39 21.44
CA LYS A 333 -13.46 -0.94 21.18
C LYS A 333 -12.34 -0.30 22.00
N ASP A 334 -12.11 -0.80 23.22
CA ASP A 334 -11.08 -0.29 24.13
C ASP A 334 -9.70 -0.94 23.93
N ASN A 335 -9.55 -1.87 22.98
CA ASN A 335 -8.29 -2.55 22.73
C ASN A 335 -7.29 -1.60 22.03
N PRO A 336 -6.14 -1.27 22.66
CA PRO A 336 -5.18 -0.30 22.10
C PRO A 336 -4.59 -0.73 20.75
N ASP A 337 -4.45 -2.04 20.52
CA ASP A 337 -3.91 -2.61 19.29
C ASP A 337 -4.88 -2.43 18.12
N TYR A 338 -6.19 -2.62 18.37
CA TYR A 338 -7.24 -2.42 17.38
C TYR A 338 -7.40 -0.94 17.02
N GLN A 339 -7.38 -0.06 18.02
CA GLN A 339 -7.39 1.38 17.79
C GLN A 339 -6.16 1.86 17.01
N THR A 340 -4.96 1.39 17.38
CA THR A 340 -3.70 1.80 16.74
C THR A 340 -3.59 1.29 15.31
N LYS A 341 -3.98 0.03 15.06
CA LYS A 341 -3.87 -0.62 13.74
C LYS A 341 -5.08 -0.34 12.85
N LYS A 342 -6.13 0.31 13.37
CA LYS A 342 -7.42 0.53 12.69
C LYS A 342 -7.99 -0.77 12.11
N ILE A 343 -8.00 -1.80 12.95
CA ILE A 343 -8.54 -3.13 12.62
C ILE A 343 -9.61 -3.48 13.66
N THR A 344 -10.61 -4.25 13.25
CA THR A 344 -11.55 -4.89 14.19
C THR A 344 -11.02 -6.23 14.65
N PRO A 345 -11.62 -6.83 15.71
CA PRO A 345 -11.47 -8.26 15.95
C PRO A 345 -11.74 -9.01 14.65
N ASP A 346 -10.69 -9.63 14.13
CA ASP A 346 -10.84 -10.54 13.01
C ASP A 346 -11.53 -11.78 13.57
N THR A 347 -12.85 -11.87 13.39
CA THR A 347 -13.53 -13.16 13.59
C THR A 347 -13.20 -14.12 12.44
N GLY A 348 -12.62 -13.63 11.34
CA GLY A 348 -12.18 -14.39 10.18
C GLY A 348 -10.94 -15.23 10.47
N PHE A 349 -11.06 -16.53 10.18
CA PHE A 349 -10.07 -17.57 10.49
C PHE A 349 -9.71 -17.66 11.98
N THR A 350 -10.72 -17.94 12.81
CA THR A 350 -10.52 -18.48 14.16
C THR A 350 -9.52 -19.61 14.10
N SER A 351 -8.36 -19.31 14.63
CA SER A 351 -7.49 -20.32 15.13
C SER A 351 -7.96 -20.68 16.56
N LEU A 352 -8.34 -21.93 16.80
CA LEU A 352 -8.74 -22.39 18.12
C LEU A 352 -7.49 -22.77 18.91
N ASN A 353 -7.49 -22.50 20.22
CA ASN A 353 -6.45 -23.06 21.07
C ASN A 353 -6.66 -24.57 21.20
N LEU A 354 -5.58 -25.33 21.17
CA LEU A 354 -5.51 -26.71 21.63
C LEU A 354 -4.58 -26.72 22.84
N TYR A 355 -5.15 -27.03 24.00
CA TYR A 355 -4.45 -27.16 25.26
C TYR A 355 -3.96 -28.60 25.45
N PHE A 356 -2.75 -28.75 25.97
CA PHE A 356 -2.20 -30.06 26.33
C PHE A 356 -2.40 -30.27 27.83
N MET A 357 -3.27 -31.20 28.21
CA MET A 357 -3.63 -31.40 29.61
C MET A 357 -3.83 -32.86 29.96
N THR A 358 -3.30 -33.29 31.09
CA THR A 358 -3.51 -34.64 31.60
C THR A 358 -3.74 -34.54 33.11
N PRO A 359 -4.96 -34.78 33.64
CA PRO A 359 -6.23 -35.20 33.00
C PRO A 359 -7.07 -34.02 32.44
N LEU A 360 -8.28 -34.30 31.92
CA LEU A 360 -9.29 -33.26 31.60
C LEU A 360 -9.68 -32.48 32.88
N PRO A 361 -9.70 -31.13 32.87
CA PRO A 361 -10.05 -30.34 34.05
C PRO A 361 -11.49 -30.60 34.54
N GLU A 362 -11.69 -30.59 35.86
CA GLU A 362 -13.04 -30.69 36.46
C GLU A 362 -13.93 -29.49 36.10
N GLN A 363 -13.32 -28.32 35.87
CA GLN A 363 -13.99 -27.11 35.40
C GLN A 363 -13.43 -26.72 34.03
N THR A 364 -14.28 -26.79 33.01
CA THR A 364 -13.89 -26.48 31.63
C THR A 364 -14.32 -25.08 31.18
N VAL A 365 -14.93 -24.28 32.06
CA VAL A 365 -15.51 -22.97 31.73
C VAL A 365 -14.49 -21.93 31.25
N GLU A 366 -13.22 -22.08 31.64
CA GLU A 366 -12.13 -21.19 31.23
C GLU A 366 -11.54 -21.55 29.85
N TYR A 367 -11.88 -22.74 29.32
CA TYR A 367 -11.39 -23.27 28.05
C TYR A 367 -12.44 -23.17 26.93
N LYS A 368 -13.45 -22.30 27.07
CA LYS A 368 -14.50 -22.13 26.06
C LYS A 368 -13.93 -21.93 24.65
N ASN A 369 -14.57 -22.56 23.67
CA ASN A 369 -14.18 -22.51 22.26
C ASN A 369 -12.73 -22.95 22.04
N SER A 370 -12.35 -24.08 22.62
CA SER A 370 -11.01 -24.64 22.46
C SER A 370 -11.03 -26.16 22.46
N TYR A 371 -9.91 -26.76 22.07
CA TYR A 371 -9.67 -28.18 22.23
C TYR A 371 -8.80 -28.44 23.46
N ILE A 372 -9.03 -29.56 24.12
CA ILE A 372 -8.15 -30.10 25.14
C ILE A 372 -7.71 -31.49 24.67
N PHE A 373 -6.42 -31.64 24.42
CA PHE A 373 -5.81 -32.92 24.10
C PHE A 373 -5.28 -33.56 25.38
N CYS A 374 -5.90 -34.66 25.78
CA CYS A 374 -5.53 -35.46 26.93
C CYS A 374 -4.64 -36.61 26.53
N ASN A 375 -3.41 -36.61 27.04
CA ASN A 375 -2.39 -37.60 26.74
C ASN A 375 -2.04 -38.39 28.00
N GLU A 376 -2.82 -39.43 28.27
CA GLU A 376 -2.60 -40.41 29.37
C GLU A 376 -1.93 -41.69 28.84
N GLY A 377 -0.85 -41.54 28.07
CA GLY A 377 -0.10 -42.69 27.54
C GLY A 377 -0.83 -43.41 26.39
N GLU A 378 -1.43 -44.58 26.66
CA GLU A 378 -2.18 -45.34 25.64
C GLU A 378 -3.61 -44.82 25.45
N ASP A 379 -4.19 -44.17 26.47
CA ASP A 379 -5.56 -43.64 26.44
C ASP A 379 -5.54 -42.16 26.04
N LYS A 380 -5.45 -41.92 24.73
CA LYS A 380 -5.46 -40.57 24.15
C LYS A 380 -6.86 -40.13 23.83
N GLN A 381 -7.21 -38.92 24.26
CA GLN A 381 -8.53 -38.36 24.03
C GLN A 381 -8.41 -36.90 23.62
N LEU A 382 -9.28 -36.46 22.72
CA LEU A 382 -9.44 -35.06 22.36
C LEU A 382 -10.83 -34.62 22.81
N TYR A 383 -10.92 -33.47 23.44
CA TYR A 383 -12.18 -32.86 23.84
C TYR A 383 -12.32 -31.51 23.17
N PHE A 384 -13.53 -31.16 22.74
CA PHE A 384 -13.90 -29.80 22.38
C PHE A 384 -14.70 -29.21 23.52
N ILE A 385 -14.36 -27.99 23.93
CA ILE A 385 -15.08 -27.25 24.95
C ILE A 385 -15.94 -26.21 24.26
N ASP A 386 -17.25 -26.36 24.35
CA ASP A 386 -18.18 -25.45 23.69
C ASP A 386 -18.22 -24.06 24.35
N SER A 387 -18.94 -23.12 23.73
CA SER A 387 -19.15 -21.76 24.24
C SER A 387 -19.76 -21.69 25.65
N LYS A 388 -20.46 -22.74 26.11
CA LYS A 388 -21.07 -22.83 27.44
C LYS A 388 -20.11 -23.44 28.46
N GLY A 389 -18.91 -23.83 28.04
CA GLY A 389 -17.91 -24.50 28.87
C GLY A 389 -18.16 -25.99 29.02
N LYS A 390 -19.06 -26.59 28.23
CA LYS A 390 -19.34 -28.03 28.28
C LYS A 390 -18.33 -28.76 27.39
N SER A 391 -17.76 -29.85 27.90
CA SER A 391 -16.88 -30.73 27.12
C SER A 391 -17.68 -31.72 26.28
N GLU A 392 -17.20 -31.95 25.06
CA GLU A 392 -17.63 -32.99 24.13
C GLU A 392 -16.39 -33.77 23.69
N GLN A 393 -16.44 -35.10 23.75
CA GLN A 393 -15.35 -35.92 23.26
C GLN A 393 -15.34 -35.93 21.72
N VAL A 394 -14.18 -35.64 21.15
CA VAL A 394 -13.93 -35.56 19.72
C VAL A 394 -13.34 -36.88 19.24
N THR A 395 -13.96 -37.47 18.22
CA THR A 395 -13.42 -38.67 17.57
C THR A 395 -12.22 -38.30 16.71
N ILE A 396 -11.13 -39.04 16.83
CA ILE A 396 -9.93 -38.92 15.98
C ILE A 396 -9.55 -40.31 15.47
N ASN A 397 -9.41 -40.44 14.16
CA ASN A 397 -9.12 -41.69 13.46
C ASN A 397 -7.64 -42.06 13.56
N ASP A 398 -6.74 -41.08 13.42
CA ASP A 398 -5.29 -41.28 13.50
C ASP A 398 -4.64 -40.29 14.48
N PHE A 399 -4.50 -40.73 15.74
CA PHE A 399 -3.81 -39.97 16.78
C PHE A 399 -2.30 -39.85 16.52
N LYS A 400 -1.67 -40.82 15.85
CA LYS A 400 -0.23 -40.75 15.54
C LYS A 400 0.03 -39.62 14.55
N TYR A 401 -0.83 -39.50 13.54
CA TYR A 401 -0.78 -38.40 12.60
C TYR A 401 -0.98 -37.05 13.30
N LEU A 402 -2.04 -36.93 14.11
CA LEU A 402 -2.34 -35.73 14.89
C LEU A 402 -1.13 -35.29 15.73
N GLU A 403 -0.53 -36.20 16.51
CA GLU A 403 0.64 -35.90 17.34
C GLU A 403 1.86 -35.47 16.53
N SER A 404 2.13 -36.15 15.41
CA SER A 404 3.28 -35.83 14.57
C SER A 404 3.19 -34.42 13.97
N GLU A 405 1.99 -33.97 13.63
CA GLU A 405 1.75 -32.61 13.13
C GLU A 405 1.74 -31.59 14.28
N LEU A 406 1.17 -31.94 15.44
CA LEU A 406 1.21 -31.07 16.62
C LEU A 406 2.65 -30.81 17.08
N GLN A 407 3.54 -31.81 17.06
CA GLN A 407 4.96 -31.61 17.38
C GLN A 407 5.66 -30.63 16.42
N LYS A 408 5.32 -30.67 15.12
CA LYS A 408 5.84 -29.70 14.14
C LYS A 408 5.36 -28.28 14.44
N ILE A 409 4.14 -28.14 14.94
CA ILE A 409 3.54 -26.86 15.31
C ILE A 409 4.13 -26.35 16.64
N GLU A 410 4.28 -27.22 17.63
CA GLU A 410 4.77 -26.91 18.98
C GLU A 410 6.22 -26.43 18.99
N ASN A 411 7.08 -27.02 18.15
CA ASN A 411 8.47 -26.57 17.96
C ASN A 411 8.60 -25.10 17.51
N ASN A 412 7.51 -24.51 17.02
CA ASN A 412 7.43 -23.11 16.57
C ASN A 412 6.61 -22.22 17.52
N SER A 413 6.07 -22.75 18.63
CA SER A 413 5.24 -22.03 19.60
C SER A 413 6.06 -21.46 20.76
N VAL A 414 5.65 -20.30 21.28
CA VAL A 414 6.31 -19.61 22.41
C VAL A 414 5.90 -20.19 23.77
N THR A 415 4.81 -20.97 23.83
CA THR A 415 4.22 -21.52 25.06
C THR A 415 4.08 -23.04 24.99
N GLN A 416 4.52 -23.76 26.03
CA GLN A 416 4.55 -25.23 26.10
C GLN A 416 3.22 -25.90 26.49
N ASP A 417 2.22 -25.13 26.95
CA ASP A 417 0.96 -25.62 27.51
C ASP A 417 -0.22 -25.59 26.50
N ARG A 418 -0.04 -24.90 25.37
CA ARG A 418 -1.04 -24.82 24.30
C ARG A 418 -0.41 -24.49 22.95
N VAL A 419 -1.09 -24.92 21.88
CA VAL A 419 -0.85 -24.47 20.50
C VAL A 419 -2.10 -23.83 19.93
N ARG A 420 -1.91 -22.88 19.01
CA ARG A 420 -3.00 -22.18 18.33
C ARG A 420 -3.19 -22.82 16.95
N LEU A 421 -4.28 -23.55 16.75
CA LEU A 421 -4.58 -24.25 15.49
C LEU A 421 -5.38 -23.36 14.56
N THR A 422 -4.85 -23.04 13.38
CA THR A 422 -5.58 -22.36 12.30
C THR A 422 -6.77 -23.18 11.81
N THR A 423 -7.71 -22.55 11.10
CA THR A 423 -8.85 -23.25 10.48
C THR A 423 -8.43 -24.40 9.56
N GLN A 424 -7.34 -24.22 8.79
CA GLN A 424 -6.81 -25.29 7.94
C GLN A 424 -6.25 -26.46 8.77
N GLN A 425 -5.55 -26.17 9.87
CA GLN A 425 -5.06 -27.20 10.78
C GLN A 425 -6.21 -27.90 11.50
N ILE A 426 -7.26 -27.20 11.93
CA ILE A 426 -8.47 -27.82 12.49
C ILE A 426 -9.11 -28.74 11.44
N LYS A 427 -9.26 -28.26 10.20
CA LYS A 427 -9.81 -29.09 9.13
C LYS A 427 -8.97 -30.34 8.93
N GLN A 428 -7.66 -30.21 8.75
CA GLN A 428 -6.78 -31.33 8.43
C GLN A 428 -6.62 -32.31 9.60
N LEU A 429 -6.42 -31.79 10.80
CA LEU A 429 -6.02 -32.58 11.97
C LEU A 429 -7.20 -33.14 12.76
N ILE A 430 -8.39 -32.53 12.62
CA ILE A 430 -9.58 -32.85 13.42
C ILE A 430 -10.76 -33.21 12.52
N THR A 431 -11.14 -32.33 11.59
CA THR A 431 -12.33 -32.56 10.75
C THR A 431 -12.12 -33.70 9.75
N ASP A 432 -11.07 -33.67 8.96
CA ASP A 432 -10.74 -34.71 7.98
C ASP A 432 -10.28 -36.00 8.69
N ASN A 433 -9.70 -35.86 9.89
CA ASN A 433 -9.15 -36.95 10.71
C ASN A 433 -10.12 -37.46 11.78
N GLY A 434 -11.43 -37.20 11.67
CA GLY A 434 -12.35 -37.54 12.77
C GLY A 434 -13.80 -37.10 12.59
N GLY A 435 -14.07 -36.27 11.59
CA GLY A 435 -15.41 -35.79 11.24
C GLY A 435 -15.92 -34.63 12.10
N HIS A 436 -15.19 -34.24 13.15
CA HIS A 436 -15.63 -33.17 14.03
C HIS A 436 -15.42 -31.80 13.39
N ILE A 437 -16.52 -31.08 13.22
CA ILE A 437 -16.54 -29.68 12.82
C ILE A 437 -16.92 -28.91 14.08
N PRO A 438 -15.99 -28.13 14.69
CA PRO A 438 -16.37 -27.35 15.86
C PRO A 438 -17.50 -26.41 15.47
N PRO A 439 -18.56 -26.26 16.30
CA PRO A 439 -19.47 -25.14 16.16
C PRO A 439 -18.63 -23.90 16.34
N LEU A 440 -18.29 -23.27 15.23
CA LEU A 440 -17.54 -22.04 15.22
C LEU A 440 -18.50 -20.93 15.68
N LYS A 441 -18.72 -20.88 17.00
CA LYS A 441 -19.49 -19.82 17.65
C LYS A 441 -18.80 -18.49 17.39
N GLY A 442 -19.56 -17.52 16.88
CA GLY A 442 -19.08 -16.15 16.65
C GLY A 442 -18.87 -15.74 15.18
N TYR A 443 -19.11 -16.62 14.21
CA TYR A 443 -19.11 -16.21 12.79
C TYR A 443 -20.48 -15.73 12.37
N TYR A 444 -20.56 -14.42 12.15
CA TYR A 444 -21.72 -13.77 11.59
C TYR A 444 -21.78 -13.96 10.08
N HIS A 445 -22.98 -14.12 9.52
CA HIS A 445 -23.19 -13.96 8.07
C HIS A 445 -23.03 -12.51 7.65
N PHE A 446 -23.38 -11.59 8.54
CA PHE A 446 -23.51 -10.16 8.26
C PHE A 446 -22.58 -9.33 9.15
N TRP A 447 -21.93 -8.35 8.55
CA TRP A 447 -21.14 -7.35 9.27
C TRP A 447 -22.04 -6.28 9.86
N ASN A 448 -22.96 -5.74 9.05
CA ASN A 448 -24.00 -4.81 9.50
C ASN A 448 -25.36 -5.21 8.90
N ALA A 449 -26.37 -4.34 9.02
CA ALA A 449 -27.74 -4.63 8.62
C ALA A 449 -27.93 -5.05 7.14
N VAL A 450 -26.98 -4.75 6.25
CA VAL A 450 -27.08 -5.08 4.81
C VAL A 450 -25.81 -5.71 4.21
N HIS A 451 -24.65 -5.52 4.83
CA HIS A 451 -23.38 -6.01 4.29
C HIS A 451 -22.99 -7.37 4.90
N PRO A 452 -22.46 -8.31 4.09
CA PRO A 452 -21.91 -9.57 4.57
C PRO A 452 -20.68 -9.37 5.43
N SER A 453 -20.42 -10.34 6.31
CA SER A 453 -19.15 -10.43 7.03
C SER A 453 -17.99 -10.71 6.08
N ALA A 454 -16.77 -10.40 6.53
CA ALA A 454 -15.55 -10.72 5.79
C ALA A 454 -15.41 -12.21 5.50
N TYR A 455 -15.91 -13.07 6.40
CA TYR A 455 -15.88 -14.51 6.21
C TYR A 455 -16.84 -14.97 5.10
N MET A 456 -18.05 -14.38 5.02
CA MET A 456 -18.96 -14.60 3.89
C MET A 456 -18.37 -14.08 2.57
N GLN A 457 -17.71 -12.93 2.60
CA GLN A 457 -16.97 -12.44 1.43
C GLN A 457 -15.77 -13.34 1.05
N ALA A 458 -15.12 -13.98 2.02
CA ALA A 458 -14.06 -14.94 1.75
C ALA A 458 -14.58 -16.21 1.07
N LEU A 459 -15.73 -16.72 1.51
CA LEU A 459 -16.42 -17.81 0.83
C LEU A 459 -16.75 -17.42 -0.62
N LEU A 460 -17.27 -16.20 -0.84
CA LEU A 460 -17.57 -15.68 -2.17
C LEU A 460 -16.31 -15.64 -3.06
N GLY A 461 -15.22 -15.05 -2.56
CA GLY A 461 -13.94 -14.96 -3.27
C GLY A 461 -13.34 -16.33 -3.59
N LYS A 462 -13.44 -17.29 -2.65
CA LYS A 462 -13.02 -18.67 -2.89
C LYS A 462 -13.84 -19.34 -3.99
N LYS A 463 -15.16 -19.26 -3.94
CA LYS A 463 -16.04 -19.85 -4.97
C LYS A 463 -15.81 -19.21 -6.34
N PHE A 464 -15.50 -17.92 -6.37
CA PHE A 464 -15.10 -17.22 -7.59
C PHE A 464 -13.81 -17.80 -8.17
N ALA A 465 -12.75 -17.91 -7.36
CA ALA A 465 -11.47 -18.49 -7.78
C ALA A 465 -11.65 -19.96 -8.25
N ASP A 466 -12.27 -20.81 -7.42
CA ASP A 466 -12.51 -22.22 -7.72
C ASP A 466 -13.21 -22.42 -9.09
N LYS A 467 -14.15 -21.53 -9.47
CA LYS A 467 -14.84 -21.56 -10.76
C LYS A 467 -13.95 -21.08 -11.90
N TYR A 468 -13.38 -19.88 -11.78
CA TYR A 468 -12.73 -19.21 -12.91
C TYR A 468 -11.29 -19.66 -13.16
N ASP A 469 -10.61 -20.25 -12.18
CA ASP A 469 -9.30 -20.90 -12.37
C ASP A 469 -9.40 -22.14 -13.30
N GLN A 470 -10.59 -22.74 -13.38
CA GLN A 470 -10.87 -23.82 -14.31
C GLN A 470 -11.10 -23.30 -15.73
N ILE A 471 -11.51 -22.04 -15.90
CA ILE A 471 -11.89 -21.45 -17.19
C ILE A 471 -10.71 -20.70 -17.82
N PHE A 472 -9.96 -19.93 -17.04
CA PHE A 472 -8.89 -19.07 -17.54
C PHE A 472 -7.50 -19.67 -17.31
N ASP A 473 -6.55 -19.24 -18.14
CA ASP A 473 -5.11 -19.44 -17.92
C ASP A 473 -4.54 -18.17 -17.28
N TYR A 474 -4.53 -18.13 -15.96
CA TYR A 474 -3.98 -17.00 -15.22
C TYR A 474 -2.46 -17.00 -15.30
N ARG A 475 -1.89 -15.87 -15.74
CA ARG A 475 -0.45 -15.67 -15.82
C ARG A 475 -0.06 -14.45 -15.03
N SER A 476 1.15 -14.48 -14.46
CA SER A 476 1.73 -13.31 -13.82
C SER A 476 1.76 -12.14 -14.81
N PRO A 477 1.38 -10.91 -14.38
CA PRO A 477 1.55 -9.73 -15.20
C PRO A 477 3.03 -9.42 -15.44
N ALA A 478 3.94 -9.88 -14.57
CA ALA A 478 5.37 -9.74 -14.77
C ALA A 478 5.85 -10.73 -15.85
N THR A 479 6.32 -10.20 -16.97
CA THR A 479 7.01 -10.96 -18.01
C THR A 479 8.18 -11.69 -17.38
N LYS A 480 8.33 -12.98 -17.68
CA LYS A 480 9.56 -13.71 -17.38
C LYS A 480 10.71 -12.97 -18.02
N ILE A 481 11.49 -12.30 -17.19
CA ILE A 481 12.81 -11.84 -17.55
C ILE A 481 13.61 -13.09 -17.94
N ASP A 482 14.18 -13.09 -19.13
CA ASP A 482 15.00 -14.18 -19.62
C ASP A 482 16.25 -14.32 -18.73
N SER A 483 16.20 -15.29 -17.80
CA SER A 483 17.26 -15.60 -16.84
C SER A 483 18.30 -16.59 -17.36
N SER A 484 18.22 -16.96 -18.64
CA SER A 484 19.14 -17.95 -19.24
C SER A 484 20.60 -17.50 -19.27
N ASP A 485 20.86 -16.20 -19.09
CA ASP A 485 22.18 -15.63 -18.85
C ASP A 485 22.27 -15.08 -17.41
N PRO A 486 22.87 -15.84 -16.47
CA PRO A 486 22.98 -15.45 -15.06
C PRO A 486 23.77 -14.17 -14.84
N GLU A 487 24.71 -13.83 -15.73
CA GLU A 487 25.52 -12.63 -15.63
C GLU A 487 24.73 -11.40 -16.05
N LYS A 488 23.98 -11.53 -17.16
CA LYS A 488 23.02 -10.52 -17.62
C LYS A 488 21.91 -10.27 -16.60
N TYR A 489 21.37 -11.34 -16.00
CA TYR A 489 20.34 -11.21 -14.97
C TYR A 489 20.88 -10.53 -13.71
N GLN A 490 22.13 -10.80 -13.32
CA GLN A 490 22.71 -10.15 -12.17
C GLN A 490 23.03 -8.66 -12.41
N GLN A 491 23.46 -8.31 -13.62
CA GLN A 491 23.60 -6.91 -14.04
C GLN A 491 22.26 -6.18 -14.03
N PHE A 492 21.19 -6.85 -14.47
CA PHE A 492 19.84 -6.32 -14.35
C PHE A 492 19.42 -6.11 -12.89
N LEU A 493 19.67 -7.05 -11.98
CA LEU A 493 19.28 -6.90 -10.57
C LEU A 493 20.00 -5.73 -9.90
N GLU A 494 21.28 -5.51 -10.19
CA GLU A 494 22.02 -4.34 -9.71
C GLU A 494 21.48 -3.04 -10.34
N TYR A 495 21.18 -3.05 -11.64
CA TYR A 495 20.58 -1.91 -12.34
C TYR A 495 19.19 -1.57 -11.77
N LYS A 496 18.34 -2.56 -11.51
CA LYS A 496 17.02 -2.40 -10.88
C LYS A 496 17.14 -1.89 -9.46
N LYS A 497 18.12 -2.36 -8.69
CA LYS A 497 18.39 -1.87 -7.33
C LYS A 497 18.73 -0.37 -7.33
N ILE A 498 19.52 0.07 -8.30
CA ILE A 498 19.82 1.49 -8.52
C ILE A 498 18.53 2.24 -8.90
N LEU A 499 17.74 1.72 -9.85
CA LEU A 499 16.47 2.32 -10.26
C LEU A 499 15.47 2.48 -9.10
N ASN A 500 15.34 1.47 -8.26
CA ASN A 500 14.50 1.50 -7.06
C ASN A 500 15.01 2.48 -6.01
N HIS A 501 16.31 2.74 -5.96
CA HIS A 501 16.88 3.75 -5.08
C HIS A 501 16.66 5.18 -5.59
N LEU A 502 16.44 5.33 -6.90
CA LEU A 502 16.25 6.61 -7.60
C LEU A 502 14.77 6.95 -7.88
N SER A 503 13.86 6.08 -7.44
CA SER A 503 12.43 6.19 -7.70
C SER A 503 11.67 6.16 -6.38
N ASP A 504 10.70 7.06 -6.24
CA ASP A 504 9.83 7.13 -5.04
C ASP A 504 8.88 5.92 -4.93
N ARG A 505 8.82 5.11 -6.00
CA ARG A 505 8.10 3.83 -6.04
C ARG A 505 9.00 2.75 -6.66
N PRO A 506 8.90 1.49 -6.20
CA PRO A 506 9.60 0.39 -6.85
C PRO A 506 9.26 0.35 -8.35
N ILE A 507 10.29 0.39 -9.19
CA ILE A 507 10.18 0.23 -10.64
C ILE A 507 9.97 -1.27 -10.91
N SER A 508 8.99 -1.55 -11.75
CA SER A 508 8.63 -2.90 -12.12
C SER A 508 9.72 -3.62 -12.90
N ASP A 509 9.70 -4.95 -12.86
CA ASP A 509 10.68 -5.80 -13.52
C ASP A 509 10.72 -5.57 -15.04
N GLU A 510 9.57 -5.46 -15.70
CA GLU A 510 9.49 -5.21 -17.13
C GLU A 510 10.02 -3.83 -17.51
N LYS A 511 9.66 -2.80 -16.75
CA LYS A 511 10.13 -1.46 -17.04
C LYS A 511 11.62 -1.31 -16.78
N ALA A 512 12.11 -1.89 -15.68
CA ALA A 512 13.53 -1.93 -15.38
C ALA A 512 14.31 -2.74 -16.43
N TRP A 513 13.73 -3.83 -16.95
CA TRP A 513 14.36 -4.66 -17.99
C TRP A 513 14.39 -3.95 -19.35
N GLU A 514 13.32 -3.29 -19.75
CA GLU A 514 13.28 -2.44 -20.94
C GLU A 514 14.35 -1.34 -20.87
N MET A 515 14.43 -0.66 -19.72
CA MET A 515 15.45 0.36 -19.46
C MET A 515 16.88 -0.21 -19.44
N PHE A 516 17.06 -1.42 -18.91
CA PHE A 516 18.34 -2.12 -18.88
C PHE A 516 18.82 -2.53 -20.29
N GLU A 517 17.92 -3.08 -21.12
CA GLU A 517 18.23 -3.42 -22.51
C GLU A 517 18.56 -2.17 -23.33
N GLN A 518 17.81 -1.08 -23.11
CA GLN A 518 18.09 0.20 -23.76
C GLN A 518 19.42 0.79 -23.31
N TYR A 519 19.72 0.76 -22.00
CA TYR A 519 21.01 1.17 -21.43
C TYR A 519 22.19 0.43 -22.07
N ARG A 520 22.07 -0.90 -22.24
CA ARG A 520 23.10 -1.71 -22.90
C ARG A 520 23.25 -1.40 -24.39
N GLN A 521 22.15 -1.20 -25.10
CA GLN A 521 22.20 -0.82 -26.52
C GLN A 521 22.83 0.56 -26.73
N ASP A 522 22.62 1.49 -25.79
CA ASP A 522 23.21 2.82 -25.82
C ASP A 522 24.70 2.81 -25.46
N GLU A 523 25.15 1.97 -24.51
CA GLU A 523 26.59 1.74 -24.26
C GLU A 523 27.31 1.20 -25.50
N VAL A 524 26.70 0.29 -26.25
CA VAL A 524 27.27 -0.27 -27.49
C VAL A 524 27.38 0.79 -28.61
N LYS A 525 26.45 1.76 -28.67
CA LYS A 525 26.47 2.85 -29.67
C LYS A 525 27.50 3.93 -29.36
N ILE A 526 27.84 4.16 -28.09
CA ILE A 526 28.81 5.18 -27.67
C ILE A 526 30.25 4.82 -28.10
N TRP A 527 30.55 3.54 -28.33
CA TRP A 527 31.88 3.09 -28.79
C TRP A 527 32.09 3.09 -30.31
N GLN A 528 31.11 3.52 -31.13
CA GLN A 528 31.22 3.47 -32.60
C GLN A 528 30.90 4.77 -33.36
N ALA A 529 30.78 5.93 -32.71
CA ALA A 529 30.49 7.18 -33.42
C ALA A 529 31.73 8.10 -33.55
N PRO A 530 32.13 8.50 -34.78
CA PRO A 530 33.19 9.48 -34.98
C PRO A 530 32.71 10.90 -34.62
N HIS A 531 33.62 11.67 -34.01
CA HIS A 531 33.38 13.03 -33.53
C HIS A 531 32.72 13.96 -34.56
N ARG A 532 31.63 14.61 -34.17
CA ARG A 532 31.07 15.79 -34.84
C ARG A 532 30.98 16.96 -33.87
N HIS A 533 31.26 18.13 -34.41
CA HIS A 533 31.47 19.42 -33.76
C HIS A 533 30.34 19.88 -32.82
N HIS A 534 30.79 20.61 -31.79
CA HIS A 534 30.07 21.19 -30.67
C HIS A 534 28.67 21.75 -30.99
N LYS A 535 27.65 21.08 -30.44
CA LYS A 535 26.46 21.75 -29.91
C LYS A 535 26.64 21.87 -28.41
N THR A 536 26.31 23.03 -27.84
CA THR A 536 26.30 23.28 -26.39
C THR A 536 25.67 22.10 -25.65
N ALA A 537 26.36 21.59 -24.62
CA ALA A 537 25.86 20.46 -23.84
C ALA A 537 24.45 20.77 -23.29
N PRO A 538 23.49 19.84 -23.40
CA PRO A 538 22.14 20.04 -22.88
C PRO A 538 22.16 20.15 -21.35
N ILE A 539 21.11 20.74 -20.77
CA ILE A 539 20.87 20.73 -19.33
C ILE A 539 20.97 19.28 -18.82
N PRO A 540 21.63 19.00 -17.68
CA PRO A 540 21.78 17.63 -17.19
C PRO A 540 20.44 16.92 -17.01
N LYS A 541 20.36 15.65 -17.43
CA LYS A 541 19.14 14.84 -17.37
C LYS A 541 18.44 14.86 -15.99
N PRO A 542 19.14 14.81 -14.83
CA PRO A 542 18.46 14.89 -13.54
C PRO A 542 17.77 16.23 -13.28
N VAL A 543 18.33 17.34 -13.77
CA VAL A 543 17.71 18.66 -13.67
C VAL A 543 16.44 18.71 -14.54
N LEU A 544 16.50 18.14 -15.76
CA LEU A 544 15.33 18.02 -16.63
C LEU A 544 14.21 17.19 -15.99
N LYS A 545 14.54 16.06 -15.34
CA LYS A 545 13.55 15.21 -14.64
C LYS A 545 12.77 15.98 -13.58
N TYR A 546 13.43 16.84 -12.81
CA TYR A 546 12.74 17.67 -11.81
C TYR A 546 11.89 18.77 -12.45
N LEU A 547 12.33 19.36 -13.56
CA LEU A 547 11.52 20.32 -14.32
C LEU A 547 10.25 19.67 -14.90
N GLU A 548 10.37 18.44 -15.41
CA GLU A 548 9.23 17.63 -15.86
C GLU A 548 8.27 17.32 -14.70
N ALA A 549 8.78 16.92 -13.53
CA ALA A 549 7.96 16.68 -12.34
C ALA A 549 7.24 17.94 -11.84
N ILE A 550 7.89 19.12 -11.90
CA ILE A 550 7.24 20.39 -11.56
C ILE A 550 6.14 20.72 -12.59
N GLN A 551 6.36 20.42 -13.88
CA GLN A 551 5.36 20.63 -14.93
C GLN A 551 4.15 19.72 -14.78
N GLU A 552 4.35 18.45 -14.46
CA GLU A 552 3.27 17.50 -14.16
C GLU A 552 2.47 17.95 -12.94
N HIS A 553 3.16 18.30 -11.85
CA HIS A 553 2.53 18.81 -10.64
C HIS A 553 1.74 20.11 -10.88
N ALA A 554 2.27 21.05 -11.66
CA ALA A 554 1.56 22.26 -12.05
C ALA A 554 0.29 21.96 -12.86
N ASN A 555 0.35 20.96 -13.76
CA ASN A 555 -0.81 20.52 -14.54
C ASN A 555 -1.86 19.83 -13.67
N GLU A 556 -1.45 19.01 -12.70
CA GLU A 556 -2.37 18.40 -11.74
C GLU A 556 -3.08 19.48 -10.92
N LEU A 557 -2.33 20.44 -10.37
CA LEU A 557 -2.87 21.57 -9.61
C LEU A 557 -3.86 22.41 -10.43
N ALA A 558 -3.60 22.62 -11.72
CA ALA A 558 -4.50 23.36 -12.62
C ALA A 558 -5.81 22.62 -12.89
N ASN A 559 -5.79 21.28 -12.85
CA ASN A 559 -6.91 20.41 -13.22
C ASN A 559 -7.66 19.81 -12.01
N GLN A 560 -7.25 20.13 -10.78
CA GLN A 560 -7.89 19.64 -9.56
C GLN A 560 -9.30 20.21 -9.37
N PHE A 561 -10.21 19.33 -8.93
CA PHE A 561 -11.64 19.62 -8.75
C PHE A 561 -11.97 20.34 -7.43
N PHE A 562 -11.14 20.20 -6.39
CA PHE A 562 -11.35 20.81 -5.08
C PHE A 562 -10.32 21.93 -4.80
N ASN A 563 -10.79 23.01 -4.16
CA ASN A 563 -10.07 24.28 -3.93
C ASN A 563 -9.47 24.93 -5.18
N LYS A 564 -10.39 25.25 -6.11
CA LYS A 564 -10.09 25.82 -7.43
C LYS A 564 -9.21 27.07 -7.40
N GLU A 565 -9.20 27.88 -6.35
CA GLU A 565 -8.42 29.13 -6.36
C GLU A 565 -6.96 28.90 -5.98
N ILE A 566 -6.67 28.37 -4.78
CA ILE A 566 -5.29 28.13 -4.31
C ILE A 566 -4.53 27.17 -5.23
N GLY A 567 -5.19 26.09 -5.70
CA GLY A 567 -4.59 25.16 -6.66
C GLY A 567 -4.21 25.83 -7.98
N LYS A 568 -5.08 26.70 -8.51
CA LYS A 568 -4.81 27.44 -9.76
C LYS A 568 -3.75 28.52 -9.58
N GLU A 569 -3.73 29.22 -8.45
CA GLU A 569 -2.71 30.22 -8.15
C GLU A 569 -1.33 29.56 -8.04
N LYS A 570 -1.23 28.42 -7.36
CA LYS A 570 0.00 27.62 -7.33
C LYS A 570 0.41 27.13 -8.71
N ALA A 571 -0.53 26.58 -9.47
CA ALA A 571 -0.26 26.13 -10.83
C ALA A 571 0.26 27.27 -11.70
N LYS A 572 -0.30 28.48 -11.55
CA LYS A 572 0.16 29.68 -12.24
C LYS A 572 1.60 30.03 -11.87
N VAL A 573 1.93 30.12 -10.58
CA VAL A 573 3.31 30.41 -10.11
C VAL A 573 4.32 29.40 -10.65
N LEU A 574 3.97 28.11 -10.63
CA LEU A 574 4.86 27.05 -11.14
C LEU A 574 5.01 27.09 -12.66
N ASN A 575 3.93 27.38 -13.40
CA ASN A 575 3.99 27.51 -14.86
C ASN A 575 4.77 28.76 -15.29
N ASP A 576 4.63 29.88 -14.57
CA ASP A 576 5.42 31.10 -14.80
C ASP A 576 6.92 30.82 -14.57
N PHE A 577 7.27 30.13 -13.47
CA PHE A 577 8.62 29.65 -13.23
C PHE A 577 9.16 28.77 -14.37
N LEU A 578 8.38 27.78 -14.82
CA LEU A 578 8.78 26.87 -15.91
C LEU A 578 8.95 27.60 -17.24
N HIS A 579 8.11 28.60 -17.52
CA HIS A 579 8.25 29.44 -18.70
C HIS A 579 9.59 30.20 -18.69
N GLU A 580 9.96 30.82 -17.56
CA GLU A 580 11.26 31.49 -17.42
C GLU A 580 12.45 30.53 -17.54
N VAL A 581 12.36 29.33 -16.95
CA VAL A 581 13.39 28.30 -17.10
C VAL A 581 13.54 27.85 -18.56
N ASN A 582 12.43 27.74 -19.29
CA ASN A 582 12.47 27.42 -20.72
C ASN A 582 13.15 28.52 -21.54
N GLU A 583 12.95 29.79 -21.21
CA GLU A 583 13.68 30.89 -21.85
C GLU A 583 15.18 30.86 -21.54
N ILE A 584 15.56 30.56 -20.29
CA ILE A 584 16.97 30.35 -19.92
C ILE A 584 17.58 29.19 -20.72
N ALA A 585 16.85 28.09 -20.88
CA ALA A 585 17.30 26.91 -21.61
C ALA A 585 17.55 27.18 -23.11
N LYS A 586 16.80 28.12 -23.71
CA LYS A 586 16.92 28.53 -25.12
C LYS A 586 18.11 29.45 -25.40
N THR A 587 18.72 30.05 -24.39
CA THR A 587 19.92 30.91 -24.60
C THR A 587 21.10 30.11 -25.16
N ASP A 588 22.00 30.74 -25.91
CA ASP A 588 23.24 30.11 -26.40
C ASP A 588 24.34 29.98 -25.32
N SER A 589 24.00 30.25 -24.06
CA SER A 589 24.91 30.21 -22.92
C SER A 589 25.44 28.81 -22.61
N HIS A 590 26.63 28.75 -22.02
CA HIS A 590 27.19 27.49 -21.53
C HIS A 590 26.29 26.86 -20.46
N VAL A 591 26.28 25.53 -20.35
CA VAL A 591 25.40 24.78 -19.42
C VAL A 591 25.54 25.24 -17.97
N VAL A 592 26.76 25.60 -17.54
CA VAL A 592 27.03 26.15 -16.20
C VAL A 592 26.28 27.47 -15.97
N GLU A 593 26.29 28.37 -16.95
CA GLU A 593 25.59 29.66 -16.86
C GLU A 593 24.07 29.48 -16.89
N LYS A 594 23.57 28.50 -17.65
CA LYS A 594 22.15 28.11 -17.61
C LYS A 594 21.74 27.61 -16.22
N LEU A 595 22.55 26.73 -15.61
CA LEU A 595 22.28 26.19 -14.27
C LEU A 595 22.32 27.29 -13.20
N LYS A 596 23.29 28.20 -13.27
CA LYS A 596 23.35 29.37 -12.39
C LYS A 596 22.13 30.29 -12.54
N ALA A 597 21.68 30.53 -13.77
CA ALA A 597 20.49 31.34 -14.03
C ALA A 597 19.20 30.69 -13.50
N ILE A 598 19.03 29.37 -13.67
CA ILE A 598 17.90 28.62 -13.10
C ILE A 598 17.95 28.68 -11.57
N LYS A 599 19.13 28.50 -10.96
CA LYS A 599 19.32 28.62 -9.51
C LYS A 599 19.01 30.03 -9.00
N ALA A 600 19.46 31.07 -9.69
CA ALA A 600 19.14 32.45 -9.34
C ALA A 600 17.63 32.69 -9.35
N ARG A 601 16.90 32.16 -10.34
CA ARG A 601 15.44 32.26 -10.38
C ARG A 601 14.75 31.51 -9.22
N LEU A 602 15.23 30.30 -8.88
CA LEU A 602 14.74 29.53 -7.74
C LEU A 602 14.91 30.26 -6.41
N ASN A 603 16.01 30.99 -6.24
CA ASN A 603 16.28 31.74 -5.01
C ASN A 603 15.57 33.10 -4.95
N ASN A 604 14.99 33.57 -6.06
CA ASN A 604 14.38 34.89 -6.20
C ASN A 604 12.85 34.84 -6.36
N PHE A 605 12.17 33.82 -5.82
CA PHE A 605 10.71 33.91 -5.66
C PHE A 605 10.38 35.11 -4.76
N ASN A 606 9.41 35.92 -5.18
CA ASN A 606 8.94 37.03 -4.38
C ASN A 606 8.10 36.52 -3.18
N LYS A 607 7.82 37.40 -2.22
CA LYS A 607 7.12 37.03 -0.98
C LYS A 607 5.75 36.39 -1.24
N GLU A 608 5.01 36.90 -2.22
CA GLU A 608 3.69 36.39 -2.60
C GLU A 608 3.80 35.00 -3.22
N GLU A 609 4.74 34.79 -4.15
CA GLU A 609 5.00 33.47 -4.74
C GLU A 609 5.40 32.43 -3.67
N ILE A 610 6.27 32.81 -2.72
CA ILE A 610 6.68 31.93 -1.62
C ILE A 610 5.48 31.58 -0.75
N GLU A 611 4.65 32.57 -0.40
CA GLU A 611 3.43 32.36 0.37
C GLU A 611 2.50 31.39 -0.38
N THR A 612 2.19 31.66 -1.65
CA THR A 612 1.37 30.79 -2.50
C THR A 612 1.94 29.38 -2.58
N ILE A 613 3.25 29.19 -2.80
CA ILE A 613 3.88 27.87 -2.86
C ILE A 613 3.72 27.12 -1.53
N ASN A 614 3.83 27.82 -0.40
CA ASN A 614 3.82 27.24 0.95
C ASN A 614 2.42 27.06 1.56
N THR A 615 1.39 27.78 1.10
CA THR A 615 0.02 27.65 1.61
C THR A 615 -0.50 26.24 1.36
N HIS A 616 -1.03 25.53 2.37
CA HIS A 616 -1.64 24.22 2.10
C HIS A 616 -2.96 24.38 1.34
N GLN A 617 -3.35 23.37 0.56
CA GLN A 617 -4.59 23.42 -0.21
C GLN A 617 -5.83 23.54 0.68
N ASN A 618 -5.73 23.29 1.98
CA ASN A 618 -6.76 23.60 2.95
C ASN A 618 -6.20 24.62 3.97
N PRO A 619 -6.66 25.89 3.93
CA PRO A 619 -6.19 26.94 4.86
C PRO A 619 -6.42 26.62 6.34
N ASN A 620 -7.33 25.69 6.66
CA ASN A 620 -7.53 25.23 8.03
C ASN A 620 -6.41 24.30 8.51
N LEU A 621 -5.70 23.62 7.60
CA LEU A 621 -4.49 22.85 7.95
C LEU A 621 -3.36 23.80 8.38
N ASP A 622 -3.23 24.98 7.77
CA ASP A 622 -2.26 26.00 8.19
C ASP A 622 -2.58 26.54 9.60
N LYS A 623 -3.86 26.57 9.99
CA LYS A 623 -4.29 26.92 11.36
C LYS A 623 -4.13 25.77 12.37
N PHE A 624 -4.21 24.52 11.91
CA PHE A 624 -4.18 23.31 12.73
C PHE A 624 -2.74 22.85 13.02
N PHE A 625 -1.83 22.96 12.05
CA PHE A 625 -0.44 22.52 12.14
C PHE A 625 0.53 23.67 12.46
N LYS A 626 0.30 24.42 13.53
CA LYS A 626 1.07 25.63 13.92
C LYS A 626 2.60 25.49 14.13
N GLU A 627 3.27 24.46 13.58
CA GLU A 627 4.73 24.30 13.61
C GLU A 627 5.31 24.26 12.19
N ASP A 628 6.39 25.03 11.99
CA ASP A 628 7.09 25.35 10.72
C ASP A 628 7.74 24.16 9.97
N THR A 629 7.30 22.91 10.20
CA THR A 629 8.02 21.70 9.76
C THR A 629 7.40 20.99 8.56
N TRP A 630 6.21 21.38 8.10
CA TRP A 630 5.56 20.76 6.95
C TRP A 630 5.73 21.60 5.70
N THR A 631 6.30 20.98 4.66
CA THR A 631 6.53 21.60 3.36
C THR A 631 5.54 21.08 2.34
N THR A 632 5.06 21.93 1.45
CA THR A 632 4.14 21.51 0.38
C THR A 632 4.89 20.67 -0.67
N ALA A 633 4.15 19.87 -1.45
CA ALA A 633 4.72 19.15 -2.59
C ALA A 633 5.43 20.10 -3.59
N SER A 634 4.84 21.28 -3.83
CA SER A 634 5.43 22.34 -4.65
C SER A 634 6.78 22.80 -4.09
N TYR A 635 6.85 23.09 -2.79
CA TYR A 635 8.11 23.47 -2.14
C TYR A 635 9.16 22.36 -2.21
N THR A 636 8.76 21.11 -1.96
CA THR A 636 9.65 19.95 -1.98
C THR A 636 10.29 19.76 -3.35
N LEU A 637 9.50 19.85 -4.43
CA LEU A 637 10.00 19.74 -5.80
C LEU A 637 10.99 20.86 -6.15
N LEU A 638 10.67 22.11 -5.81
CA LEU A 638 11.57 23.25 -6.06
C LEU A 638 12.88 23.14 -5.26
N ASN A 639 12.81 22.70 -4.01
CA ASN A 639 13.99 22.49 -3.16
C ASN A 639 14.87 21.34 -3.68
N ASN A 640 14.27 20.24 -4.14
CA ASN A 640 15.02 19.13 -4.71
C ASN A 640 15.68 19.48 -6.05
N LEU A 641 15.00 20.30 -6.88
CA LEU A 641 15.62 20.90 -8.07
C LEU A 641 16.83 21.74 -7.68
N ASN A 642 16.72 22.61 -6.67
CA ASN A 642 17.82 23.47 -6.20
C ASN A 642 19.03 22.63 -5.74
N LYS A 643 18.81 21.64 -4.87
CA LYS A 643 19.86 20.71 -4.41
C LYS A 643 20.51 19.95 -5.57
N THR A 644 19.71 19.55 -6.55
CA THR A 644 20.23 18.83 -7.72
C THR A 644 21.15 19.74 -8.53
N ILE A 645 20.76 21.00 -8.75
CA ILE A 645 21.61 21.98 -9.44
C ILE A 645 22.93 22.18 -8.68
N ASP A 646 22.91 22.25 -7.35
CA ASP A 646 24.12 22.36 -6.53
C ASP A 646 25.09 21.20 -6.72
N VAL A 647 24.59 19.97 -6.69
CA VAL A 647 25.41 18.78 -6.93
C VAL A 647 26.07 18.84 -8.32
N TRP A 648 25.35 19.31 -9.34
CA TRP A 648 25.88 19.41 -10.69
C TRP A 648 26.90 20.55 -10.85
N LEU A 649 26.68 21.70 -10.23
CA LEU A 649 27.65 22.80 -10.23
C LEU A 649 28.96 22.43 -9.50
N GLN A 650 28.92 21.47 -8.58
CA GLN A 650 30.10 20.98 -7.85
C GLN A 650 30.93 19.95 -8.61
N LYS A 651 30.41 19.35 -9.70
CA LYS A 651 31.13 18.32 -10.45
C LYS A 651 32.35 18.91 -11.18
N PRO A 652 33.49 18.18 -11.25
CA PRO A 652 34.72 18.68 -11.88
C PRO A 652 34.54 19.15 -13.32
N GLU A 653 33.69 18.47 -14.08
CA GLU A 653 33.38 18.79 -15.48
C GLU A 653 32.53 20.07 -15.66
N TYR A 654 31.97 20.62 -14.57
CA TYR A 654 31.23 21.89 -14.53
C TYR A 654 31.95 22.97 -13.70
N LYS A 655 33.05 22.62 -13.01
CA LYS A 655 33.94 23.56 -12.32
C LYS A 655 34.82 24.26 -13.35
N GLY A 656 34.36 25.43 -13.81
CA GLY A 656 35.25 26.40 -14.46
C GLY A 656 36.44 26.71 -13.56
N SER A 657 37.60 26.93 -14.17
CA SER A 657 38.89 27.22 -13.54
C SER A 657 38.79 28.12 -12.30
N TYR A 658 39.30 27.60 -11.18
CA TYR A 658 39.61 28.24 -9.89
C TYR A 658 39.26 29.73 -9.71
N SER A 659 38.34 30.00 -8.79
CA SER A 659 38.30 31.23 -8.00
C SER A 659 38.10 30.91 -6.52
N VAL A 660 38.60 31.82 -5.69
CA VAL A 660 38.92 31.78 -4.24
C VAL A 660 37.68 31.61 -3.31
N GLU A 661 36.55 31.09 -3.79
CA GLU A 661 35.28 31.12 -3.04
C GLU A 661 35.03 29.95 -2.05
N THR A 662 35.93 28.96 -1.96
CA THR A 662 35.67 27.76 -1.14
C THR A 662 35.79 27.97 0.38
N ASP A 663 36.54 28.98 0.83
CA ASP A 663 36.70 29.26 2.28
C ASP A 663 35.53 30.07 2.86
N ILE A 664 34.95 30.98 2.07
CA ILE A 664 33.83 31.83 2.50
C ILE A 664 32.57 30.97 2.70
N SER A 665 32.32 30.02 1.79
CA SER A 665 31.12 29.17 1.83
C SER A 665 31.01 28.31 3.08
N LYS A 666 32.13 27.87 3.69
CA LYS A 666 32.10 27.01 4.88
C LYS A 666 31.97 27.82 6.17
N GLN A 667 32.51 29.03 6.21
CA GLN A 667 32.26 29.96 7.31
C GLN A 667 30.80 30.41 7.35
N ASP A 668 30.19 30.67 6.19
CA ASP A 668 28.76 31.00 6.10
C ASP A 668 27.88 29.82 6.56
N GLU A 669 28.25 28.59 6.20
CA GLU A 669 27.53 27.38 6.64
C GLU A 669 27.65 27.18 8.17
N LEU A 670 28.82 27.45 8.76
CA LEU A 670 29.00 27.44 10.22
C LEU A 670 28.13 28.51 10.90
N ALA A 671 28.10 29.72 10.36
CA ALA A 671 27.31 30.84 10.88
C ALA A 671 25.82 30.51 10.85
N GLU A 672 25.32 29.93 9.75
CA GLU A 672 23.91 29.55 9.60
C GLU A 672 23.50 28.47 10.62
N ILE A 673 24.33 27.46 10.84
CA ILE A 673 24.03 26.39 11.80
C ILE A 673 24.06 26.93 13.23
N ILE A 674 25.03 27.78 13.58
CA ILE A 674 25.11 28.43 14.90
C ILE A 674 23.90 29.34 15.14
N GLN A 675 23.45 30.07 14.11
CA GLN A 675 22.24 30.90 14.17
C GLN A 675 20.99 30.05 14.44
N LYS A 676 20.84 28.89 13.78
CA LYS A 676 19.74 27.95 14.03
C LYS A 676 19.74 27.37 15.45
N ILE A 677 20.92 27.10 16.01
CA ILE A 677 21.05 26.68 17.41
C ILE A 677 20.57 27.78 18.35
N ASP A 678 20.90 29.04 18.05
CA ASP A 678 20.48 30.19 18.84
C ASP A 678 18.96 30.44 18.77
N GLU A 679 18.36 30.31 17.58
CA GLU A 679 16.92 30.44 17.37
C GLU A 679 16.15 29.37 18.15
N HIS A 680 16.61 28.12 18.10
CA HIS A 680 16.00 27.03 18.86
C HIS A 680 16.17 27.22 20.37
N PHE A 681 17.28 27.81 20.81
CA PHE A 681 17.45 28.24 22.20
C PHE A 681 16.39 29.29 22.60
N GLN A 682 16.21 30.34 21.80
CA GLN A 682 15.24 31.41 22.06
C GLN A 682 13.80 30.87 22.13
N GLU A 683 13.47 29.90 21.28
CA GLU A 683 12.19 29.19 21.29
C GLU A 683 11.99 28.43 22.61
N LEU A 684 12.99 27.63 23.01
CA LEU A 684 12.94 26.85 24.26
C LEU A 684 12.86 27.75 25.51
N ALA A 685 13.52 28.92 25.49
CA ALA A 685 13.49 29.89 26.58
C ALA A 685 12.09 30.50 26.80
N ARG A 686 11.28 30.60 25.73
CA ARG A 686 9.90 31.11 25.79
C ARG A 686 8.88 30.05 26.21
N SER A 687 9.26 28.77 26.19
CA SER A 687 8.38 27.67 26.55
C SER A 687 8.02 27.70 28.05
N SER A 688 6.77 27.38 28.37
CA SER A 688 6.31 27.16 29.75
C SER A 688 6.75 25.79 30.31
N ASN A 689 7.25 24.89 29.45
CA ASN A 689 7.66 23.54 29.81
C ASN A 689 8.98 23.54 30.61
N ARG A 690 9.00 22.86 31.77
CA ARG A 690 10.18 22.78 32.65
C ARG A 690 11.39 22.14 31.97
N ILE A 691 11.19 21.10 31.15
CA ILE A 691 12.25 20.43 30.39
C ILE A 691 12.81 21.39 29.34
N ALA A 692 11.95 22.14 28.64
CA ALA A 692 12.36 23.13 27.65
C ALA A 692 13.22 24.25 28.28
N LYS A 693 12.80 24.80 29.42
CA LYS A 693 13.56 25.81 30.16
C LYS A 693 14.92 25.30 30.65
N ASN A 694 14.99 24.05 31.12
CA ASN A 694 16.26 23.48 31.53
C ASN A 694 17.22 23.32 30.34
N LYS A 695 16.70 22.93 29.16
CA LYS A 695 17.49 22.87 27.93
C LYS A 695 17.95 24.25 27.47
N SER A 696 17.12 25.28 27.61
CA SER A 696 17.50 26.63 27.18
C SER A 696 18.68 27.18 27.99
N VAL A 697 18.77 26.87 29.28
CA VAL A 697 19.94 27.25 30.10
C VAL A 697 21.23 26.64 29.55
N ILE A 698 21.22 25.33 29.27
CA ILE A 698 22.37 24.61 28.70
C ILE A 698 22.74 25.18 27.31
N LEU A 699 21.74 25.46 26.48
CA LEU A 699 21.97 25.96 25.12
C LEU A 699 22.43 27.41 25.06
N ASN A 700 22.10 28.22 26.06
CA ASN A 700 22.60 29.59 26.14
C ASN A 700 24.13 29.62 26.28
N GLU A 701 24.68 28.74 27.12
CA GLU A 701 26.13 28.62 27.33
C GLU A 701 26.83 28.10 26.07
N ILE A 702 26.27 27.06 25.44
CA ILE A 702 26.81 26.48 24.20
C ILE A 702 26.73 27.48 23.04
N SER A 703 25.57 28.13 22.83
CA SER A 703 25.37 29.12 21.76
C SER A 703 26.35 30.30 21.91
N SER A 704 26.50 30.82 23.14
CA SER A 704 27.43 31.92 23.41
C SER A 704 28.89 31.53 23.11
N ALA A 705 29.31 30.34 23.51
CA ALA A 705 30.64 29.83 23.23
C ALA A 705 30.88 29.62 21.72
N LEU A 706 29.89 29.07 21.00
CA LEU A 706 29.98 28.85 19.56
C LEU A 706 30.07 30.18 18.79
N LYS A 707 29.24 31.18 19.14
CA LYS A 707 29.29 32.52 18.54
C LYS A 707 30.63 33.22 18.76
N ALA A 708 31.20 33.08 19.95
CA ALA A 708 32.51 33.67 20.27
C ALA A 708 33.66 33.06 19.46
N ASN A 709 33.47 31.84 18.93
CA ASN A 709 34.50 31.08 18.21
C ASN A 709 34.09 30.77 16.76
N LEU A 710 33.18 31.56 16.17
CA LEU A 710 32.61 31.32 14.84
C LEU A 710 33.68 31.14 13.74
N HIS A 711 34.81 31.83 13.86
CA HIS A 711 35.90 31.80 12.87
C HIS A 711 36.98 30.75 13.17
N GLU A 712 36.81 29.94 14.21
CA GLU A 712 37.79 28.96 14.66
C GLU A 712 37.17 27.54 14.68
N PRO A 713 37.18 26.81 13.54
CA PRO A 713 36.58 25.48 13.43
C PRO A 713 37.09 24.49 14.49
N GLN A 714 38.38 24.60 14.85
CA GLN A 714 38.99 23.78 15.89
C GLN A 714 38.40 24.08 17.28
N ALA A 715 38.16 25.35 17.61
CA ALA A 715 37.53 25.75 18.87
C ALA A 715 36.05 25.30 18.91
N ILE A 716 35.33 25.38 17.79
CA ILE A 716 33.97 24.85 17.65
C ILE A 716 33.94 23.34 17.94
N LEU A 717 34.86 22.57 17.36
CA LEU A 717 34.97 21.12 17.63
C LEU A 717 35.29 20.83 19.10
N MET A 718 36.17 21.62 19.72
CA MET A 718 36.46 21.50 21.16
C MET A 718 35.22 21.78 22.01
N ILE A 719 34.43 22.81 21.68
CA ILE A 719 33.19 23.13 22.39
C ILE A 719 32.20 21.96 22.30
N ILE A 720 31.97 21.42 21.10
CA ILE A 720 31.03 20.30 20.89
C ILE A 720 31.48 19.03 21.63
N ASN A 721 32.77 18.70 21.55
CA ASN A 721 33.30 17.48 22.16
C ASN A 721 33.42 17.59 23.69
N ASN A 722 33.48 18.80 24.25
CA ASN A 722 33.57 19.05 25.69
C ASN A 722 32.21 19.34 26.37
N ILE A 723 31.09 19.21 25.65
CA ILE A 723 29.77 19.30 26.28
C ILE A 723 29.68 18.22 27.37
N ASN A 724 29.36 18.63 28.60
CA ASN A 724 29.26 17.71 29.72
C ASN A 724 28.28 16.56 29.38
N PRO A 725 28.65 15.29 29.58
CA PRO A 725 27.77 14.17 29.27
C PRO A 725 26.37 14.26 29.89
N LYS A 726 26.25 14.87 31.09
CA LYS A 726 24.95 15.11 31.75
C LYS A 726 24.11 16.15 31.02
N ASP A 727 24.75 17.18 30.48
CA ASP A 727 24.08 18.23 29.70
C ASP A 727 23.68 17.69 28.33
N LEU A 728 24.55 16.91 27.68
CA LEU A 728 24.22 16.21 26.44
C LEU A 728 23.06 15.23 26.64
N GLN A 729 23.03 14.49 27.75
CA GLN A 729 21.90 13.63 28.10
C GLN A 729 20.62 14.45 28.32
N SER A 730 20.72 15.61 28.98
CA SER A 730 19.58 16.52 29.19
C SER A 730 19.05 17.11 27.88
N LEU A 731 19.92 17.39 26.91
CA LEU A 731 19.53 17.83 25.55
C LEU A 731 18.84 16.71 24.75
N ARG A 732 19.17 15.45 25.05
CA ARG A 732 18.55 14.23 24.45
C ARG A 732 17.21 13.85 25.07
N VAL A 733 16.90 14.29 26.29
CA VAL A 733 15.59 14.03 26.92
C VAL A 733 14.50 14.69 26.10
N LYS A 734 13.61 13.89 25.52
CA LYS A 734 12.52 14.40 24.68
C LYS A 734 11.40 15.02 25.52
N GLN A 735 10.73 16.04 25.00
CA GLN A 735 9.65 16.71 25.72
C GLN A 735 8.42 15.80 25.92
N ASN A 736 8.19 14.84 25.02
CA ASN A 736 7.13 13.84 25.13
C ASN A 736 7.62 12.46 24.64
N ALA A 737 8.15 11.65 25.56
CA ALA A 737 8.75 10.36 25.23
C ALA A 737 7.78 9.36 24.58
N THR A 738 6.50 9.40 24.97
CA THR A 738 5.43 8.53 24.44
C THR A 738 5.08 8.90 23.00
N TRP A 739 4.98 10.19 22.70
CA TRP A 739 4.67 10.68 21.35
C TRP A 739 5.81 10.47 20.36
N ASP A 740 7.05 10.60 20.81
CA ASP A 740 8.22 10.36 19.95
C ASP A 740 8.49 8.86 19.70
N ALA A 741 8.04 7.98 20.60
CA ALA A 741 8.03 6.53 20.39
C ALA A 741 7.00 6.13 19.32
N LEU A 742 5.82 6.77 19.33
CA LEU A 742 4.79 6.62 18.31
C LEU A 742 5.27 7.06 16.92
N MET A 743 6.08 8.13 16.86
CA MET A 743 6.59 8.71 15.60
C MET A 743 7.97 8.16 15.16
N GLY A 744 8.54 7.19 15.89
CA GLY A 744 9.82 6.55 15.53
C GLY A 744 11.03 7.49 15.51
N LYS A 745 10.96 8.70 16.09
CA LYS A 745 12.05 9.66 16.09
C LYS A 745 13.21 9.14 16.95
N LYS A 746 14.44 9.10 16.44
CA LYS A 746 15.61 8.56 17.19
C LYS A 746 16.47 9.63 17.87
N SER A 747 16.38 10.89 17.46
CA SER A 747 17.18 12.03 17.98
C SER A 747 16.33 13.29 18.21
N THR A 748 16.87 14.30 18.89
CA THR A 748 16.24 15.63 19.05
C THR A 748 16.74 16.61 17.98
N THR A 749 15.97 17.68 17.68
CA THR A 749 16.37 18.75 16.75
C THR A 749 17.76 19.30 17.06
N ILE A 750 18.06 19.50 18.35
CA ILE A 750 19.35 20.01 18.80
C ILE A 750 20.50 19.02 18.61
N GLU A 751 20.25 17.71 18.77
CA GLU A 751 21.26 16.68 18.51
C GLU A 751 21.63 16.63 17.02
N ASN A 752 20.64 16.79 16.14
CA ASN A 752 20.88 16.85 14.70
C ASN A 752 21.68 18.11 14.31
N LEU A 753 21.38 19.27 14.92
CA LEU A 753 22.11 20.52 14.67
C LEU A 753 23.56 20.44 15.16
N LEU A 754 23.82 19.88 16.35
CA LEU A 754 25.18 19.69 16.88
C LEU A 754 25.98 18.71 16.03
N GLN A 755 25.35 17.64 15.54
CA GLN A 755 26.02 16.68 14.65
C GLN A 755 26.35 17.32 13.30
N LYS A 756 25.43 18.12 12.73
CA LYS A 756 25.68 18.86 11.49
C LYS A 756 26.83 19.86 11.68
N LEU A 757 26.83 20.61 12.77
CA LEU A 757 27.88 21.57 13.09
C LEU A 757 29.25 20.89 13.20
N LYS A 758 29.32 19.69 13.81
CA LYS A 758 30.54 18.89 13.92
C LYS A 758 31.09 18.47 12.56
N VAL A 759 30.23 18.05 11.63
CA VAL A 759 30.63 17.68 10.26
C VAL A 759 31.22 18.89 9.53
N VAL A 760 30.49 20.01 9.50
CA VAL A 760 30.92 21.22 8.78
C VAL A 760 32.21 21.80 9.38
N ALA A 761 32.37 21.79 10.71
CA ALA A 761 33.60 22.24 11.35
C ALA A 761 34.80 21.32 11.06
N THR A 762 34.57 20.01 10.88
CA THR A 762 35.63 19.06 10.48
C THR A 762 36.05 19.30 9.04
N GLU A 763 35.09 19.50 8.13
CA GLU A 763 35.37 19.82 6.72
C GLU A 763 36.12 21.15 6.58
N ALA A 764 35.71 22.19 7.32
CA ALA A 764 36.41 23.47 7.35
C ALA A 764 37.86 23.33 7.86
N LEU A 765 38.09 22.45 8.86
CA LEU A 765 39.43 22.18 9.37
C LEU A 765 40.32 21.46 8.34
N VAL A 766 39.78 20.47 7.63
CA VAL A 766 40.50 19.76 6.55
C VAL A 766 40.91 20.74 5.44
N LEU A 767 40.03 21.65 5.04
CA LEU A 767 40.36 22.68 4.04
C LEU A 767 41.50 23.60 4.48
N ILE A 768 41.52 23.98 5.77
CA ILE A 768 42.60 24.79 6.36
C ILE A 768 43.92 24.00 6.41
N GLU A 769 43.88 22.69 6.66
CA GLU A 769 45.06 21.81 6.73
C GLU A 769 45.63 21.45 5.34
N GLU A 770 44.77 21.31 4.33
CA GLU A 770 45.16 21.01 2.93
C GLU A 770 45.79 22.21 2.21
N ASN A 771 45.63 23.43 2.74
CA ASN A 771 46.25 24.67 2.23
C ASN A 771 47.19 25.35 3.25
N PRO A 772 48.31 24.72 3.64
CA PRO A 772 49.22 25.29 4.63
C PRO A 772 49.97 26.56 4.15
N GLY A 773 49.97 26.83 2.83
CA GLY A 773 50.69 27.93 2.20
C GLY A 773 50.12 29.33 2.43
N GLU A 774 48.90 29.47 2.92
CA GLU A 774 48.27 30.79 3.16
C GLU A 774 48.46 31.32 4.59
N LYS A 775 49.01 30.52 5.51
CA LYS A 775 49.27 30.96 6.90
C LYS A 775 50.33 32.07 7.03
N GLU A 776 51.18 32.28 6.02
CA GLU A 776 52.19 33.35 6.05
C GLU A 776 51.67 34.73 5.56
N LEU A 777 50.52 34.81 4.88
CA LEU A 777 50.00 36.07 4.34
C LEU A 777 48.99 36.79 5.26
N ASN A 778 48.33 36.08 6.18
CA ASN A 778 47.26 36.65 7.02
C ASN A 778 47.68 37.15 8.41
N THR A 779 48.97 37.21 8.75
CA THR A 779 49.43 37.81 10.02
C THR A 779 49.59 39.34 9.99
N SER A 780 49.27 40.01 8.87
CA SER A 780 49.50 41.45 8.69
C SER A 780 48.30 42.37 8.93
N PHE A 781 47.11 41.87 9.29
CA PHE A 781 45.96 42.70 9.64
C PHE A 781 45.50 42.48 11.09
N ARG A 782 46.05 43.29 12.01
CA ARG A 782 45.41 43.61 13.29
C ARG A 782 44.79 45.01 13.20
N PRO A 783 43.52 45.22 13.55
CA PRO A 783 43.02 46.55 13.88
C PRO A 783 43.40 46.91 15.32
N GLY A 784 43.87 48.14 15.51
CA GLY A 784 43.81 48.85 16.79
C GLY A 784 42.50 49.59 16.96
#